data_AF-A0A2G2DCQ9-F1
#
_entry.id   AF-A0A2G2DCQ9-F1
#
_cell.length_a   1.000
_cell.length_b   1.000
_cell.length_c   1.000
_cell.angle_alpha   90.00
_cell.angle_beta   90.00
_cell.angle_gamma   90.00
#
_symmetry.space_group_name_H-M   'P 1'
#
loop_
_entity.id
_entity.type
_entity.pdbx_description
1 polymer ?
#
loop_
_entity_poly.entity_id
_entity_poly.type
_entity_poly.pdbx_seq_one_letter_code
_entity_poly.pdbx_strand_id
1 'polypeptide(L)'
;EVTDGSDPLDACSFNLSNASLAPSAAWDAADCDGDGVSNAQEVTDGTDPLDACSFNLSNASLSPSAAWDAADCDGDGVSNGQEVSDGTDPLDDCSFNLSNASLAPSAAWDAADCDGDGVSNAQEATDGSDPLDACSFNLSNASLAPSTAWDISDCDGDGVSNAQEVIDGTDPLDPCSFNLSSASVGTSIAWNAADCDGDGVSNAQEVLDGTDPLDDCSFNFSNASLAPSAAWNAGDCDGDGVSNGQEVLDGTDPLDDCSYLTASIALMVTSAADCDGDGVPNSQESIDGTDGQDLCSFNLTSASVTPSATWDVTDCDGDGVSNANEVADGTDPLDDCSYSPGSITLIVSSNGDCDGDGVPNSQESIDGTDGQDPCSFNLSSASLAPSAAWNAGDCDGDGVSNGQEVSDGTDPLDACSFNLSNASLSPNAAWDAGDCDGDGVSNGQEVSDGTDPLNDCSYLTASITLTVTSTADCDGDGVPNNQESIDGTDGQNPCSFNLSSASVSTSAAWNAADCDGDGVSNANEVADGTDPLDDCSFNLSNASLAPSAAWNAGDCDGDGVSNAQEVLDGTDPLDDCSYSTASITLTVTSMSDCDGDGVPNSQESIDGTDGQDPCSFNLISASVTPSATWDVADCDGDGVSNGQEVLDGTDPLDDCSYSPGSITLIVSSNGDCDGDGVPNVLEALDGTDGQDPCDFIVSSQTSAPSTAWNAADCDDDGVSNGQEIIDGTDALDPCSFNVNNITLPVDFTHDCDGDGVANVDEINDGTDPFDPCSYNLSSITLPVTVSANCNVVVPEAITPNGDNLNDFFFIEGIQNYPGNNIQIFNRWGNKVFDMTDYDNSWQGTANIGINISGTDLPTGTYYYILDLNLGSTEIKKGFVYIKR
;
A
#
# COMPACT_ATOMS: atom_id res chain seq x y z
N GLU A 1 66.61 111.98 -107.11
CA GLU A 1 66.99 113.21 -106.40
C GLU A 1 66.12 114.41 -106.75
N VAL A 2 66.34 115.16 -107.84
CA VAL A 2 65.56 116.41 -108.07
C VAL A 2 64.05 116.19 -108.33
N THR A 3 63.65 115.02 -108.85
CA THR A 3 62.24 114.72 -109.19
C THR A 3 61.44 113.99 -108.12
N ASP A 4 62.10 113.29 -107.20
CA ASP A 4 61.50 112.50 -106.11
C ASP A 4 61.77 113.11 -104.72
N GLY A 5 62.48 114.24 -104.64
CA GLY A 5 62.64 115.02 -103.41
C GLY A 5 63.74 114.52 -102.47
N SER A 6 64.55 113.55 -102.91
CA SER A 6 65.76 113.12 -102.18
C SER A 6 66.87 114.18 -102.25
N ASP A 7 67.57 114.40 -101.14
CA ASP A 7 68.63 115.41 -101.02
C ASP A 7 69.93 114.94 -101.69
N PRO A 8 70.34 115.52 -102.83
CA PRO A 8 71.54 115.10 -103.55
C PRO A 8 72.86 115.36 -102.78
N LEU A 9 72.80 116.03 -101.62
CA LEU A 9 73.96 116.26 -100.75
C LEU A 9 74.06 115.27 -99.59
N ASP A 10 73.04 114.45 -99.37
CA ASP A 10 73.01 113.43 -98.34
C ASP A 10 73.04 112.05 -98.99
N ALA A 11 74.10 111.28 -98.73
CA ALA A 11 74.26 109.94 -99.30
C ALA A 11 73.12 109.01 -98.89
N CYS A 12 72.51 109.22 -97.73
CA CYS A 12 71.42 108.39 -97.20
C CYS A 12 70.04 108.89 -97.62
N SER A 13 69.95 110.04 -98.29
CA SER A 13 68.70 110.55 -98.85
C SER A 13 68.60 110.13 -100.32
N PHE A 14 68.14 108.92 -100.59
CA PHE A 14 67.90 108.43 -101.96
C PHE A 14 66.80 107.37 -101.99
N ASN A 15 66.24 107.11 -103.17
CA ASN A 15 65.26 106.05 -103.38
C ASN A 15 65.89 104.93 -104.22
N LEU A 16 66.22 103.82 -103.57
CA LEU A 16 66.91 102.67 -104.17
C LEU A 16 66.16 102.12 -105.39
N SER A 17 64.82 102.16 -105.41
CA SER A 17 63.99 101.67 -106.52
C SER A 17 64.09 102.49 -107.82
N ASN A 18 64.58 103.74 -107.72
CA ASN A 18 64.77 104.65 -108.86
C ASN A 18 66.24 104.78 -109.29
N ALA A 19 67.16 104.06 -108.63
CA ALA A 19 68.59 104.13 -108.92
C ALA A 19 68.92 103.46 -110.27
N SER A 20 69.55 104.21 -111.18
CA SER A 20 69.99 103.71 -112.50
C SER A 20 71.51 103.74 -112.69
N LEU A 21 72.24 104.14 -111.65
CA LEU A 21 73.70 104.20 -111.58
C LEU A 21 74.15 103.45 -110.32
N ALA A 22 75.37 102.92 -110.35
CA ALA A 22 75.96 102.25 -109.19
C ALA A 22 76.11 103.23 -108.01
N PRO A 23 75.90 102.77 -106.76
CA PRO A 23 76.10 103.59 -105.57
C PRO A 23 77.52 104.16 -105.49
N SER A 24 77.66 105.28 -104.79
CA SER A 24 78.97 105.91 -104.58
C SER A 24 79.72 105.21 -103.44
N ALA A 25 81.05 105.28 -103.45
CA ALA A 25 81.86 104.77 -102.33
C ALA A 25 81.54 105.45 -100.97
N ALA A 26 80.92 106.64 -100.99
CA ALA A 26 80.44 107.30 -99.78
C ALA A 26 79.11 106.70 -99.27
N TRP A 27 78.30 106.12 -100.16
CA TRP A 27 77.09 105.38 -99.79
C TRP A 27 77.45 103.99 -99.27
N ASP A 28 78.34 103.27 -99.95
CA ASP A 28 78.78 101.92 -99.55
C ASP A 28 79.35 101.87 -98.11
N ALA A 29 80.00 102.96 -97.67
CA ALA A 29 80.60 103.10 -96.35
C ALA A 29 79.71 103.82 -95.32
N ALA A 30 78.55 104.31 -95.73
CA ALA A 30 77.57 104.87 -94.81
C ALA A 30 76.80 103.73 -94.12
N ASP A 31 76.24 104.07 -92.98
CA ASP A 31 75.26 103.30 -92.22
C ASP A 31 74.04 104.23 -92.17
N CYS A 32 73.08 103.97 -93.05
CA CYS A 32 72.04 104.94 -93.35
C CYS A 32 70.83 104.86 -92.41
N ASP A 33 70.60 103.73 -91.76
CA ASP A 33 69.56 103.52 -90.75
C ASP A 33 70.11 103.48 -89.32
N GLY A 34 71.43 103.38 -89.16
CA GLY A 34 72.13 103.54 -87.90
C GLY A 34 72.17 102.26 -87.07
N ASP A 35 72.08 101.08 -87.69
CA ASP A 35 72.11 99.76 -87.04
C ASP A 35 73.54 99.27 -86.68
N GLY A 36 74.57 99.98 -87.14
CA GLY A 36 75.98 99.62 -86.94
C GLY A 36 76.55 98.71 -88.03
N VAL A 37 75.78 98.39 -89.07
CA VAL A 37 76.20 97.68 -90.29
C VAL A 37 76.35 98.72 -91.40
N SER A 38 77.36 98.56 -92.27
CA SER A 38 77.50 99.47 -93.43
C SER A 38 76.60 99.02 -94.57
N ASN A 39 76.05 99.95 -95.35
CA ASN A 39 75.17 99.65 -96.49
C ASN A 39 75.73 98.59 -97.46
N ALA A 40 77.05 98.59 -97.71
CA ALA A 40 77.66 97.58 -98.58
C ALA A 40 77.66 96.16 -97.98
N GLN A 41 77.78 96.07 -96.66
CA GLN A 41 77.70 94.82 -95.92
C GLN A 41 76.26 94.32 -95.88
N GLU A 42 75.29 95.20 -95.66
CA GLU A 42 73.87 94.85 -95.69
C GLU A 42 73.40 94.35 -97.07
N VAL A 43 73.84 95.00 -98.15
CA VAL A 43 73.62 94.49 -99.52
C VAL A 43 74.23 93.11 -99.71
N THR A 44 75.33 92.80 -99.01
CA THR A 44 75.99 91.48 -99.05
C THR A 44 75.20 90.44 -98.24
N ASP A 45 74.66 90.84 -97.09
CA ASP A 45 73.87 89.99 -96.19
C ASP A 45 72.43 89.80 -96.66
N GLY A 46 71.98 90.65 -97.60
CA GLY A 46 70.61 90.67 -98.10
C GLY A 46 69.65 91.41 -97.17
N THR A 47 70.17 92.24 -96.27
CA THR A 47 69.39 93.11 -95.38
C THR A 47 69.16 94.48 -96.02
N ASP A 48 68.18 95.24 -95.53
CA ASP A 48 67.76 96.52 -96.13
C ASP A 48 68.51 97.71 -95.50
N PRO A 49 69.40 98.42 -96.24
CA PRO A 49 70.23 99.52 -95.72
C PRO A 49 69.52 100.78 -95.23
N LEU A 50 68.20 100.73 -95.11
CA LEU A 50 67.34 101.81 -94.67
C LEU A 50 66.35 101.36 -93.57
N ASP A 51 66.43 100.11 -93.14
CA ASP A 51 65.59 99.53 -92.09
C ASP A 51 66.46 99.04 -90.94
N ALA A 52 66.48 99.82 -89.85
CA ALA A 52 67.30 99.57 -88.67
C ALA A 52 67.02 98.23 -87.96
N CYS A 53 65.93 97.53 -88.31
CA CYS A 53 65.60 96.20 -87.80
C CYS A 53 65.86 95.07 -88.82
N SER A 54 66.42 95.41 -89.98
CA SER A 54 66.91 94.47 -90.98
C SER A 54 68.43 94.43 -90.90
N PHE A 55 68.98 93.61 -90.00
CA PHE A 55 70.43 93.52 -89.84
C PHE A 55 70.90 92.12 -89.45
N ASN A 56 72.20 91.89 -89.60
CA ASN A 56 72.86 90.73 -89.03
C ASN A 56 73.83 91.21 -87.96
N LEU A 57 73.46 91.03 -86.69
CA LEU A 57 74.22 91.55 -85.54
C LEU A 57 75.68 91.10 -85.55
N SER A 58 75.98 89.91 -86.08
CA SER A 58 77.34 89.39 -86.17
C SER A 58 78.25 90.15 -87.15
N ASN A 59 77.68 90.92 -88.08
CA ASN A 59 78.38 91.72 -89.07
C ASN A 59 78.42 93.22 -88.74
N ALA A 60 77.83 93.63 -87.61
CA ALA A 60 77.92 95.01 -87.11
C ALA A 60 79.38 95.37 -86.81
N SER A 61 79.90 96.39 -87.50
CA SER A 61 81.31 96.81 -87.41
C SER A 61 81.47 98.32 -87.19
N LEU A 62 80.36 99.06 -87.25
CA LEU A 62 80.23 100.46 -86.89
C LEU A 62 79.50 100.56 -85.54
N SER A 63 79.51 101.74 -84.93
CA SER A 63 78.77 101.95 -83.67
C SER A 63 77.31 102.26 -84.00
N PRO A 64 76.34 101.50 -83.44
CA PRO A 64 74.93 101.78 -83.63
C PRO A 64 74.57 103.20 -83.17
N SER A 65 73.50 103.71 -83.75
CA SER A 65 72.95 105.00 -83.42
C SER A 65 72.11 104.94 -82.14
N ALA A 66 71.96 106.08 -81.46
CA ALA A 66 71.06 106.19 -80.32
C ALA A 66 69.57 105.95 -80.70
N ALA A 67 69.24 105.98 -82.00
CA ALA A 67 67.92 105.63 -82.49
C ALA A 67 67.72 104.12 -82.56
N TRP A 68 68.75 103.37 -82.96
CA TRP A 68 68.76 101.90 -82.92
C TRP A 68 68.79 101.37 -81.50
N ASP A 69 69.62 101.93 -80.61
CA ASP A 69 69.69 101.51 -79.19
C ASP A 69 68.34 101.62 -78.47
N ALA A 70 67.48 102.55 -78.91
CA ALA A 70 66.15 102.80 -78.35
C ALA A 70 65.02 102.15 -79.15
N ALA A 71 65.33 101.52 -80.29
CA ALA A 71 64.39 100.71 -81.04
C ALA A 71 64.19 99.35 -80.33
N ASP A 72 63.12 98.68 -80.71
CA ASP A 72 62.72 97.34 -80.27
C ASP A 72 62.36 96.61 -81.56
N CYS A 73 63.28 95.78 -82.02
CA CYS A 73 63.25 95.25 -83.38
C CYS A 73 62.48 93.94 -83.51
N ASP A 74 62.45 93.10 -82.49
CA ASP A 74 61.61 91.89 -82.42
C ASP A 74 60.27 92.15 -81.71
N GLY A 75 60.14 93.27 -81.02
CA GLY A 75 58.89 93.72 -80.42
C GLY A 75 58.59 93.03 -79.10
N ASP A 76 59.60 92.59 -78.35
CA ASP A 76 59.44 91.93 -77.04
C ASP A 76 59.21 92.93 -75.87
N GLY A 77 59.32 94.23 -76.14
CA GLY A 77 59.21 95.30 -75.14
C GLY A 77 60.53 95.65 -74.44
N VAL A 78 61.65 95.06 -74.83
CA VAL A 78 63.01 95.42 -74.46
C VAL A 78 63.64 96.20 -75.63
N SER A 79 64.47 97.20 -75.33
CA SER A 79 65.15 97.95 -76.41
C SER A 79 66.42 97.22 -76.84
N ASN A 80 66.79 97.27 -78.12
CA ASN A 80 67.99 96.63 -78.67
C ASN A 80 69.26 96.88 -77.83
N GLY A 81 69.44 98.12 -77.34
CA GLY A 81 70.61 98.48 -76.52
C GLY A 81 70.62 97.82 -75.13
N GLN A 82 69.44 97.56 -74.57
CA GLN A 82 69.26 96.87 -73.29
C GLN A 82 69.46 95.36 -73.47
N GLU A 83 68.97 94.78 -74.56
CA GLU A 83 69.17 93.37 -74.88
C GLU A 83 70.63 93.00 -75.12
N VAL A 84 71.36 93.84 -75.87
CA VAL A 84 72.82 93.68 -76.01
C VAL A 84 73.53 93.75 -74.65
N SER A 85 73.00 94.52 -73.69
CA SER A 85 73.53 94.58 -72.32
C SER A 85 73.18 93.34 -71.49
N ASP A 86 72.00 92.76 -71.70
CA ASP A 86 71.52 91.56 -70.99
C ASP A 86 72.08 90.26 -71.61
N GLY A 87 72.63 90.35 -72.82
CA GLY A 87 73.12 89.22 -73.59
C GLY A 87 72.01 88.45 -74.29
N THR A 88 70.86 89.10 -74.50
CA THR A 88 69.72 88.60 -75.28
C THR A 88 69.81 89.07 -76.74
N ASP A 89 68.97 88.55 -77.63
CA ASP A 89 69.10 88.74 -79.08
C ASP A 89 68.03 89.69 -79.61
N PRO A 90 68.37 90.91 -80.07
CA PRO A 90 67.41 91.95 -80.52
C PRO A 90 66.55 91.64 -81.75
N LEU A 91 66.58 90.39 -82.20
CA LEU A 91 65.85 89.88 -83.36
C LEU A 91 65.06 88.59 -83.02
N ASP A 92 65.06 88.15 -81.76
CA ASP A 92 64.39 86.93 -81.28
C ASP A 92 63.47 87.29 -80.11
N ASP A 93 62.17 87.35 -80.39
CA ASP A 93 61.13 87.79 -79.48
C ASP A 93 60.95 86.89 -78.23
N CYS A 94 61.59 85.73 -78.19
CA CYS A 94 61.62 84.84 -77.03
C CYS A 94 62.97 84.84 -76.28
N SER A 95 63.90 85.66 -76.72
CA SER A 95 65.20 85.86 -76.07
C SER A 95 65.17 87.19 -75.33
N PHE A 96 64.67 87.18 -74.09
CA PHE A 96 64.55 88.42 -73.32
C PHE A 96 64.68 88.23 -71.81
N ASN A 97 64.83 89.34 -71.09
CA ASN A 97 64.74 89.38 -69.65
C ASN A 97 63.54 90.23 -69.24
N LEU A 98 62.45 89.57 -68.83
CA LEU A 98 61.17 90.20 -68.52
C LEU A 98 61.30 91.36 -67.52
N SER A 99 62.26 91.29 -66.59
CA SER A 99 62.48 92.35 -65.59
C SER A 99 63.03 93.67 -66.16
N ASN A 100 63.58 93.64 -67.37
CA ASN A 100 64.14 94.80 -68.08
C ASN A 100 63.25 95.33 -69.21
N ALA A 101 62.09 94.71 -69.45
CA ALA A 101 61.08 95.21 -70.37
C ALA A 101 60.59 96.59 -69.93
N SER A 102 60.73 97.58 -70.80
CA SER A 102 60.42 99.00 -70.51
C SER A 102 59.65 99.69 -71.63
N LEU A 103 59.50 99.03 -72.78
CA LEU A 103 58.69 99.40 -73.91
C LEU A 103 57.41 98.56 -73.93
N ALA A 104 56.48 98.90 -74.82
CA ALA A 104 55.25 98.14 -74.97
C ALA A 104 55.49 97.01 -75.98
N PRO A 105 55.25 95.73 -75.63
CA PRO A 105 55.41 94.62 -76.55
C PRO A 105 54.53 94.75 -77.78
N SER A 106 54.93 94.04 -78.83
CA SER A 106 54.25 93.98 -80.11
C SER A 106 53.13 92.95 -80.10
N ALA A 107 52.21 93.09 -81.05
CA ALA A 107 51.16 92.08 -81.25
C ALA A 107 51.71 90.72 -81.73
N ALA A 108 52.97 90.66 -82.19
CA ALA A 108 53.61 89.40 -82.55
C ALA A 108 54.09 88.67 -81.29
N TRP A 109 54.80 89.37 -80.41
CA TRP A 109 55.20 88.87 -79.10
C TRP A 109 54.00 88.45 -78.23
N ASP A 110 52.94 89.28 -78.20
CA ASP A 110 51.71 88.97 -77.46
C ASP A 110 51.07 87.62 -77.87
N ALA A 111 51.28 87.21 -79.12
CA ALA A 111 50.74 85.99 -79.72
C ALA A 111 51.74 84.82 -79.74
N ALA A 112 53.00 85.06 -79.36
CA ALA A 112 54.02 84.03 -79.22
C ALA A 112 53.81 83.22 -77.93
N ASP A 113 54.44 82.05 -77.91
CA ASP A 113 54.48 81.10 -76.78
C ASP A 113 55.96 80.71 -76.67
N CYS A 114 56.65 81.36 -75.73
CA CYS A 114 58.11 81.34 -75.69
C CYS A 114 58.69 80.14 -74.96
N ASP A 115 57.97 79.58 -73.98
CA ASP A 115 58.38 78.38 -73.25
C ASP A 115 57.70 77.10 -73.75
N GLY A 116 56.69 77.23 -74.62
CA GLY A 116 56.03 76.14 -75.30
C GLY A 116 55.02 75.40 -74.44
N ASP A 117 54.41 76.05 -73.45
CA ASP A 117 53.38 75.48 -72.58
C ASP A 117 51.96 75.49 -73.22
N GLY A 118 51.79 76.17 -74.35
CA GLY A 118 50.51 76.33 -75.06
C GLY A 118 49.69 77.56 -74.65
N VAL A 119 50.21 78.40 -73.76
CA VAL A 119 49.66 79.72 -73.38
C VAL A 119 50.45 80.79 -74.13
N SER A 120 49.80 81.88 -74.53
CA SER A 120 50.50 82.97 -75.21
C SER A 120 51.03 83.99 -74.21
N ASN A 121 52.14 84.66 -74.52
CA ASN A 121 52.79 85.63 -73.62
C ASN A 121 51.82 86.69 -73.06
N ALA A 122 50.86 87.19 -73.86
CA ALA A 122 49.85 88.14 -73.40
C ALA A 122 48.83 87.55 -72.41
N GLN A 123 48.51 86.27 -72.57
CA GLN A 123 47.60 85.56 -71.69
C GLN A 123 48.31 85.23 -70.37
N GLU A 124 49.58 84.83 -70.43
CA GLU A 124 50.41 84.61 -69.25
C GLU A 124 50.62 85.88 -68.43
N ALA A 125 50.87 87.02 -69.08
CA ALA A 125 50.90 88.32 -68.41
C ALA A 125 49.57 88.68 -67.73
N THR A 126 48.44 88.16 -68.23
CA THR A 126 47.12 88.33 -67.61
C THR A 126 46.92 87.39 -66.42
N ASP A 127 47.42 86.16 -66.52
CA ASP A 127 47.32 85.11 -65.50
C ASP A 127 48.35 85.27 -64.36
N GLY A 128 49.42 86.03 -64.62
CA GLY A 128 50.56 86.17 -63.71
C GLY A 128 51.51 84.98 -63.76
N SER A 129 51.48 84.19 -64.83
CA SER A 129 52.48 83.15 -65.12
C SER A 129 53.72 83.73 -65.82
N ASP A 130 54.80 82.96 -65.86
CA ASP A 130 56.10 83.38 -66.40
C ASP A 130 56.30 82.85 -67.83
N PRO A 131 56.32 83.71 -68.88
CA PRO A 131 56.45 83.32 -70.29
C PRO A 131 57.73 82.59 -70.71
N LEU A 132 58.62 82.33 -69.74
CA LEU A 132 59.89 81.64 -69.94
C LEU A 132 60.00 80.37 -69.08
N ASP A 133 58.97 80.00 -68.31
CA ASP A 133 58.93 78.82 -67.44
C ASP A 133 57.72 77.95 -67.78
N ALA A 134 57.98 76.88 -68.54
CA ALA A 134 56.97 75.96 -69.04
C ALA A 134 56.16 75.21 -67.95
N CYS A 135 56.54 75.31 -66.67
CA CYS A 135 55.77 74.80 -65.53
C CYS A 135 55.03 75.90 -64.74
N SER A 136 55.05 77.13 -65.24
CA SER A 136 54.29 78.26 -64.74
C SER A 136 53.19 78.55 -65.74
N PHE A 137 52.01 77.96 -65.57
CA PHE A 137 50.93 78.15 -66.53
C PHE A 137 49.54 78.01 -65.92
N ASN A 138 48.54 78.45 -66.67
CA ASN A 138 47.15 78.16 -66.38
C ASN A 138 46.55 77.36 -67.55
N LEU A 139 46.43 76.04 -67.36
CA LEU A 139 46.02 75.11 -68.42
C LEU A 139 44.67 75.47 -69.03
N SER A 140 43.77 76.09 -68.26
CA SER A 140 42.45 76.49 -68.75
C SER A 140 42.49 77.62 -69.79
N ASN A 141 43.58 78.36 -69.83
CA ASN A 141 43.82 79.46 -70.77
C ASN A 141 44.77 79.07 -71.92
N ALA A 142 45.25 77.82 -71.96
CA ALA A 142 46.01 77.29 -73.07
C ALA A 142 45.16 77.34 -74.35
N SER A 143 45.67 78.06 -75.36
CA SER A 143 44.97 78.29 -76.63
C SER A 143 45.84 77.95 -77.85
N LEU A 144 47.12 77.66 -77.61
CA LEU A 144 48.11 77.21 -78.56
C LEU A 144 48.42 75.72 -78.31
N ALA A 145 49.17 75.10 -79.22
CA ALA A 145 49.56 73.70 -79.08
C ALA A 145 50.88 73.63 -78.30
N PRO A 146 50.95 72.91 -77.17
CA PRO A 146 52.19 72.78 -76.40
C PRO A 146 53.33 72.16 -77.19
N SER A 147 54.55 72.41 -76.73
CA SER A 147 55.78 71.90 -77.31
C SER A 147 56.05 70.45 -76.88
N THR A 148 56.85 69.75 -77.69
CA THR A 148 57.29 68.38 -77.32
C THR A 148 58.16 68.34 -76.06
N ALA A 149 58.72 69.49 -75.65
CA ALA A 149 59.52 69.60 -74.42
C ALA A 149 58.61 69.66 -73.19
N TRP A 150 57.52 70.43 -73.27
CA TRP A 150 56.47 70.46 -72.27
C TRP A 150 55.80 69.08 -72.14
N ASP A 151 55.45 68.44 -73.26
CA ASP A 151 54.74 67.14 -73.27
C ASP A 151 55.44 66.03 -72.45
N ILE A 152 56.78 66.02 -72.43
CA ILE A 152 57.59 65.00 -71.74
C ILE A 152 58.11 65.43 -70.36
N SER A 153 57.84 66.68 -69.98
CA SER A 153 58.18 67.20 -68.67
C SER A 153 57.16 66.72 -67.64
N ASP A 154 57.55 66.80 -66.38
CA ASP A 154 56.75 66.45 -65.20
C ASP A 154 56.89 67.65 -64.26
N CYS A 155 55.87 68.51 -64.26
CA CYS A 155 55.95 69.83 -63.64
C CYS A 155 55.71 69.80 -62.13
N ASP A 156 54.92 68.86 -61.62
CA ASP A 156 54.64 68.71 -60.19
C ASP A 156 55.46 67.59 -59.52
N GLY A 157 56.10 66.73 -60.31
CA GLY A 157 57.02 65.71 -59.88
C GLY A 157 56.34 64.44 -59.37
N ASP A 158 55.11 64.16 -59.79
CA ASP A 158 54.33 62.96 -59.45
C ASP A 158 54.79 61.68 -60.18
N GLY A 159 55.68 61.81 -61.17
CA GLY A 159 56.18 60.73 -62.00
C GLY A 159 55.34 60.43 -63.25
N VAL A 160 54.33 61.24 -63.55
CA VAL A 160 53.55 61.26 -64.79
C VAL A 160 54.01 62.46 -65.62
N SER A 161 54.01 62.32 -66.96
CA SER A 161 54.37 63.45 -67.83
C SER A 161 53.15 64.31 -68.13
N ASN A 162 53.31 65.62 -68.29
CA ASN A 162 52.24 66.59 -68.56
C ASN A 162 51.26 66.12 -69.67
N ALA A 163 51.78 65.57 -70.79
CA ALA A 163 50.91 65.08 -71.88
C ALA A 163 50.06 63.87 -71.49
N GLN A 164 50.59 63.00 -70.63
CA GLN A 164 49.89 61.82 -70.14
C GLN A 164 48.82 62.21 -69.12
N GLU A 165 49.09 63.22 -68.29
CA GLU A 165 48.11 63.77 -67.36
C GLU A 165 46.93 64.44 -68.08
N VAL A 166 47.19 65.18 -69.15
CA VAL A 166 46.13 65.71 -70.02
C VAL A 166 45.28 64.59 -70.63
N ILE A 167 45.88 63.43 -70.95
CA ILE A 167 45.16 62.25 -71.44
C ILE A 167 44.30 61.61 -70.34
N ASP A 168 44.84 61.50 -69.13
CA ASP A 168 44.19 60.89 -67.98
C ASP A 168 43.17 61.82 -67.31
N GLY A 169 43.20 63.11 -67.66
CA GLY A 169 42.36 64.15 -67.07
C GLY A 169 42.83 64.60 -65.69
N THR A 170 44.11 64.41 -65.39
CA THR A 170 44.76 64.87 -64.15
C THR A 170 45.45 66.23 -64.37
N ASP A 171 45.90 66.87 -63.29
CA ASP A 171 46.37 68.27 -63.32
C ASP A 171 47.89 68.31 -63.23
N PRO A 172 48.62 68.70 -64.30
CA PRO A 172 50.08 68.67 -64.35
C PRO A 172 50.83 69.59 -63.37
N LEU A 173 50.10 70.33 -62.54
CA LEU A 173 50.66 71.22 -61.52
C LEU A 173 50.26 70.79 -60.10
N ASP A 174 49.46 69.73 -59.94
CA ASP A 174 49.01 69.22 -58.64
C ASP A 174 49.57 67.80 -58.40
N PRO A 175 50.59 67.64 -57.53
CA PRO A 175 51.27 66.36 -57.33
C PRO A 175 50.38 65.27 -56.71
N CYS A 176 49.17 65.60 -56.27
CA CYS A 176 48.17 64.64 -55.78
C CYS A 176 47.05 64.36 -56.79
N SER A 177 47.14 64.92 -58.00
CA SER A 177 46.24 64.68 -59.11
C SER A 177 46.97 63.82 -60.13
N PHE A 178 46.93 62.49 -59.96
CA PHE A 178 47.67 61.60 -60.84
C PHE A 178 47.01 60.24 -61.02
N ASN A 179 47.49 59.47 -62.00
CA ASN A 179 47.15 58.07 -62.16
C ASN A 179 48.40 57.22 -62.01
N LEU A 180 48.51 56.48 -60.89
CA LEU A 180 49.69 55.70 -60.54
C LEU A 180 50.09 54.70 -61.63
N SER A 181 49.12 54.19 -62.40
CA SER A 181 49.39 53.24 -63.49
C SER A 181 50.04 53.87 -64.74
N SER A 182 49.97 55.20 -64.85
CA SER A 182 50.54 56.00 -65.94
C SER A 182 51.94 56.54 -65.62
N ALA A 183 52.41 56.39 -64.38
CA ALA A 183 53.73 56.84 -63.95
C ALA A 183 54.84 56.19 -64.79
N SER A 184 55.65 57.04 -65.43
CA SER A 184 56.70 56.62 -66.38
C SER A 184 58.02 57.37 -66.22
N VAL A 185 58.02 58.41 -65.38
CA VAL A 185 59.19 59.19 -64.95
C VAL A 185 59.42 59.02 -63.44
N GLY A 186 60.55 59.51 -62.93
CA GLY A 186 60.91 59.35 -61.52
C GLY A 186 60.33 60.46 -60.67
N THR A 187 59.72 60.10 -59.53
CA THR A 187 59.05 61.06 -58.63
C THR A 187 60.02 62.02 -57.93
N SER A 188 59.51 63.20 -57.56
CA SER A 188 60.26 64.25 -56.87
C SER A 188 60.36 64.01 -55.36
N ILE A 189 61.29 64.71 -54.69
CA ILE A 189 61.38 64.68 -53.22
C ILE A 189 60.11 65.28 -52.58
N ALA A 190 59.48 66.25 -53.24
CA ALA A 190 58.26 66.89 -52.76
C ALA A 190 57.09 65.90 -52.75
N TRP A 191 56.87 65.20 -53.88
CA TRP A 191 55.85 64.15 -53.99
C TRP A 191 56.07 63.01 -52.99
N ASN A 192 57.32 62.52 -52.87
CA ASN A 192 57.64 61.42 -51.94
C ASN A 192 57.35 61.75 -50.46
N ALA A 193 57.34 63.03 -50.09
CA ALA A 193 57.05 63.50 -48.74
C ALA A 193 55.60 63.97 -48.55
N ALA A 194 54.81 64.03 -49.63
CA ALA A 194 53.39 64.32 -49.57
C ALA A 194 52.61 63.12 -49.02
N ASP A 195 51.38 63.41 -48.63
CA ASP A 195 50.35 62.50 -48.12
C ASP A 195 49.08 62.95 -48.84
N CYS A 196 48.81 62.30 -49.98
CA CYS A 196 47.86 62.82 -50.97
C CYS A 196 46.41 62.50 -50.62
N ASP A 197 46.15 61.37 -49.98
CA ASP A 197 44.84 60.97 -49.49
C ASP A 197 44.58 61.38 -48.03
N GLY A 198 45.64 61.74 -47.30
CA GLY A 198 45.55 62.30 -45.96
C GLY A 198 45.37 61.23 -44.88
N ASP A 199 45.78 60.00 -45.10
CA ASP A 199 45.71 58.88 -44.15
C ASP A 199 46.80 58.94 -43.04
N GLY A 200 47.79 59.83 -43.20
CA GLY A 200 48.94 59.97 -42.30
C GLY A 200 50.17 59.13 -42.68
N VAL A 201 50.15 58.47 -43.83
CA VAL A 201 51.28 57.77 -44.47
C VAL A 201 51.76 58.63 -45.64
N SER A 202 53.07 58.67 -45.86
CA SER A 202 53.61 59.43 -47.01
C SER A 202 53.55 58.57 -48.27
N ASN A 203 53.38 59.18 -49.44
CA ASN A 203 53.36 58.48 -50.74
C ASN A 203 54.54 57.51 -50.93
N ALA A 204 55.75 57.88 -50.48
CA ALA A 204 56.93 57.01 -50.59
C ALA A 204 56.85 55.76 -49.71
N GLN A 205 56.22 55.86 -48.55
CA GLN A 205 56.03 54.76 -47.61
C GLN A 205 54.93 53.81 -48.10
N GLU A 206 53.87 54.35 -48.67
CA GLU A 206 52.81 53.56 -49.28
C GLU A 206 53.28 52.75 -50.48
N VAL A 207 54.10 53.35 -51.35
CA VAL A 207 54.77 52.62 -52.45
C VAL A 207 55.64 51.46 -51.93
N LEU A 208 56.24 51.60 -50.74
CA LEU A 208 57.01 50.53 -50.10
C LEU A 208 56.11 49.43 -49.50
N ASP A 209 54.97 49.82 -48.93
CA ASP A 209 53.99 48.92 -48.32
C ASP A 209 53.09 48.23 -49.36
N GLY A 210 53.05 48.76 -50.59
CA GLY A 210 52.19 48.31 -51.67
C GLY A 210 50.75 48.80 -51.52
N THR A 211 50.56 49.92 -50.84
CA THR A 211 49.26 50.60 -50.66
C THR A 211 49.10 51.75 -51.66
N ASP A 212 47.92 52.35 -51.76
CA ASP A 212 47.56 53.27 -52.86
C ASP A 212 47.51 54.72 -52.35
N PRO A 213 48.44 55.61 -52.75
CA PRO A 213 48.55 56.99 -52.24
C PRO A 213 47.39 57.94 -52.51
N LEU A 214 46.30 57.44 -53.10
CA LEU A 214 45.10 58.19 -53.45
C LEU A 214 43.83 57.58 -52.82
N ASP A 215 43.97 56.51 -52.04
CA ASP A 215 42.87 55.80 -51.38
C ASP A 215 43.13 55.77 -49.87
N ASP A 216 42.39 56.62 -49.16
CA ASP A 216 42.57 56.89 -47.73
C ASP A 216 42.25 55.69 -46.82
N CYS A 217 41.71 54.61 -47.39
CA CYS A 217 41.48 53.32 -46.72
C CYS A 217 42.46 52.22 -47.17
N SER A 218 43.39 52.55 -48.04
CA SER A 218 44.46 51.66 -48.51
C SER A 218 45.76 52.05 -47.82
N PHE A 219 45.98 51.56 -46.59
CA PHE A 219 47.19 51.91 -45.85
C PHE A 219 47.63 50.85 -44.85
N ASN A 220 48.83 51.05 -44.29
CA ASN A 220 49.31 50.25 -43.17
C ASN A 220 49.41 51.14 -41.93
N PHE A 221 48.44 51.01 -41.02
CA PHE A 221 48.32 51.84 -39.83
C PHE A 221 49.60 51.89 -38.98
N SER A 222 50.39 50.80 -38.96
CA SER A 222 51.64 50.74 -38.20
C SER A 222 52.77 51.63 -38.75
N ASN A 223 52.67 52.07 -40.00
CA ASN A 223 53.64 52.92 -40.68
C ASN A 223 53.20 54.38 -40.79
N ALA A 224 52.01 54.74 -40.28
CA ALA A 224 51.56 56.12 -40.18
C ALA A 224 52.55 56.96 -39.35
N SER A 225 53.08 58.01 -39.96
CA SER A 225 54.13 58.85 -39.38
C SER A 225 53.85 60.35 -39.50
N LEU A 226 52.85 60.71 -40.30
CA LEU A 226 52.30 62.04 -40.45
C LEU A 226 50.99 62.15 -39.66
N ALA A 227 50.44 63.36 -39.57
CA ALA A 227 49.17 63.59 -38.90
C ALA A 227 48.03 63.42 -39.91
N PRO A 228 47.09 62.48 -39.70
CA PRO A 228 45.99 62.27 -40.65
C PRO A 228 45.11 63.50 -40.83
N SER A 229 44.49 63.60 -42.00
CA SER A 229 43.61 64.68 -42.39
C SER A 229 42.30 64.68 -41.60
N ALA A 230 41.61 65.83 -41.57
CA ALA A 230 40.28 65.91 -40.95
C ALA A 230 39.22 65.09 -41.71
N ALA A 231 39.44 64.80 -43.00
CA ALA A 231 38.55 63.97 -43.80
C ALA A 231 38.69 62.51 -43.38
N TRP A 232 39.92 61.98 -43.37
CA TRP A 232 40.22 60.62 -42.91
C TRP A 232 39.70 60.37 -41.48
N ASN A 233 39.96 61.30 -40.54
CA ASN A 233 39.48 61.16 -39.16
C ASN A 233 37.95 61.07 -39.03
N ALA A 234 37.20 61.57 -40.01
CA ALA A 234 35.74 61.53 -40.04
C ALA A 234 35.18 60.41 -40.95
N GLY A 235 36.03 59.76 -41.73
CA GLY A 235 35.72 58.58 -42.52
C GLY A 235 35.61 57.33 -41.65
N ASP A 236 35.24 56.22 -42.28
CA ASP A 236 35.00 54.90 -41.70
C ASP A 236 35.39 53.89 -42.78
N CYS A 237 36.59 53.33 -42.65
CA CYS A 237 37.24 52.58 -43.73
C CYS A 237 36.79 51.12 -43.80
N ASP A 238 36.47 50.50 -42.68
CA ASP A 238 36.02 49.11 -42.60
C ASP A 238 34.49 48.97 -42.50
N GLY A 239 33.78 50.08 -42.27
CA GLY A 239 32.34 50.15 -42.26
C GLY A 239 31.70 49.66 -40.96
N ASP A 240 32.44 49.60 -39.86
CA ASP A 240 31.96 49.21 -38.54
C ASP A 240 31.04 50.27 -37.87
N GLY A 241 30.95 51.46 -38.46
CA GLY A 241 30.15 52.60 -37.97
C GLY A 241 30.87 53.49 -36.94
N VAL A 242 32.14 53.23 -36.66
CA VAL A 242 33.05 54.08 -35.88
C VAL A 242 33.93 54.85 -36.86
N SER A 243 34.16 56.14 -36.59
CA SER A 243 35.06 56.90 -37.47
C SER A 243 36.51 56.54 -37.19
N ASN A 244 37.37 56.49 -38.22
CA ASN A 244 38.80 56.17 -38.09
C ASN A 244 39.48 56.95 -36.94
N GLY A 245 39.18 58.25 -36.80
CA GLY A 245 39.76 59.08 -35.74
C GLY A 245 39.31 58.71 -34.32
N GLN A 246 38.10 58.18 -34.17
CA GLN A 246 37.57 57.68 -32.90
C GLN A 246 38.17 56.32 -32.55
N GLU A 247 38.39 55.46 -33.53
CA GLU A 247 39.07 54.17 -33.33
C GLU A 247 40.51 54.34 -32.87
N VAL A 248 41.25 55.30 -33.43
CA VAL A 248 42.59 55.64 -32.92
C VAL A 248 42.56 56.07 -31.46
N LEU A 249 41.49 56.75 -31.01
CA LEU A 249 41.32 57.14 -29.61
C LEU A 249 40.96 55.94 -28.72
N ASP A 250 40.16 55.02 -29.24
CA ASP A 250 39.70 53.81 -28.54
C ASP A 250 40.76 52.69 -28.54
N GLY A 251 41.77 52.81 -29.42
CA GLY A 251 42.83 51.83 -29.60
C GLY A 251 42.39 50.62 -30.43
N THR A 252 41.40 50.80 -31.30
CA THR A 252 40.92 49.82 -32.26
C THR A 252 41.53 50.05 -33.65
N ASP A 253 41.25 49.17 -34.62
CA ASP A 253 41.98 49.12 -35.91
C ASP A 253 41.05 49.54 -37.05
N PRO A 254 41.25 50.71 -37.69
CA PRO A 254 40.34 51.27 -38.70
C PRO A 254 40.18 50.48 -40.01
N LEU A 255 40.75 49.29 -40.09
CA LEU A 255 40.72 48.41 -41.26
C LEU A 255 40.17 47.01 -40.92
N ASP A 256 39.77 46.78 -39.67
CA ASP A 256 39.26 45.51 -39.17
C ASP A 256 37.86 45.75 -38.58
N ASP A 257 36.84 45.40 -39.36
CA ASP A 257 35.43 45.64 -39.03
C ASP A 257 34.90 44.90 -37.79
N CYS A 258 35.71 44.03 -37.18
CA CYS A 258 35.44 43.42 -35.88
C CYS A 258 36.22 44.04 -34.70
N SER A 259 37.11 44.98 -34.99
CA SER A 259 37.92 45.71 -34.02
C SER A 259 37.25 47.04 -33.70
N TYR A 260 36.24 47.03 -32.83
CA TYR A 260 35.53 48.26 -32.47
C TYR A 260 34.88 48.21 -31.09
N LEU A 261 34.48 49.38 -30.58
CA LEU A 261 33.68 49.50 -29.36
C LEU A 261 32.23 49.87 -29.72
N THR A 262 31.26 49.02 -29.37
CA THR A 262 29.83 49.26 -29.66
C THR A 262 29.34 50.63 -29.16
N ALA A 263 29.88 51.13 -28.04
CA ALA A 263 29.53 52.44 -27.47
C ALA A 263 30.03 53.64 -28.30
N SER A 264 30.97 53.43 -29.22
CA SER A 264 31.59 54.47 -30.06
C SER A 264 30.96 54.58 -31.45
N ILE A 265 30.05 53.68 -31.81
CA ILE A 265 29.32 53.72 -33.09
C ILE A 265 28.54 55.04 -33.19
N ALA A 266 28.85 55.82 -34.23
CA ALA A 266 28.25 57.13 -34.50
C ALA A 266 27.85 57.31 -35.97
N LEU A 267 28.35 56.45 -36.85
CA LEU A 267 28.08 56.39 -38.28
C LEU A 267 27.18 55.19 -38.59
N MET A 268 26.85 55.02 -39.88
CA MET A 268 26.03 53.89 -40.32
C MET A 268 26.93 52.67 -40.49
N VAL A 269 26.62 51.60 -39.78
CA VAL A 269 27.30 50.31 -39.95
C VAL A 269 26.97 49.74 -41.34
N THR A 270 28.00 49.45 -42.12
CA THR A 270 27.88 48.86 -43.46
C THR A 270 28.64 47.54 -43.61
N SER A 271 29.45 47.17 -42.62
CA SER A 271 30.16 45.89 -42.59
C SER A 271 29.20 44.71 -42.68
N ALA A 272 29.61 43.70 -43.47
CA ALA A 272 28.93 42.42 -43.60
C ALA A 272 29.63 41.31 -42.82
N ALA A 273 30.59 41.65 -41.94
CA ALA A 273 31.16 40.71 -40.99
C ALA A 273 30.12 40.30 -39.95
N ASP A 274 30.34 39.13 -39.36
CA ASP A 274 29.61 38.54 -38.23
C ASP A 274 30.69 38.30 -37.17
N CYS A 275 30.87 39.28 -36.30
CA CYS A 275 32.06 39.38 -35.45
C CYS A 275 31.97 38.52 -34.19
N ASP A 276 30.77 38.33 -33.65
CA ASP A 276 30.52 37.45 -32.52
C ASP A 276 30.17 36.00 -32.92
N GLY A 277 29.84 35.79 -34.21
CA GLY A 277 29.60 34.48 -34.79
C GLY A 277 28.21 33.92 -34.49
N ASP A 278 27.21 34.77 -34.30
CA ASP A 278 25.82 34.41 -34.03
C ASP A 278 25.01 34.07 -35.32
N GLY A 279 25.56 34.36 -36.50
CA GLY A 279 24.89 34.18 -37.79
C GLY A 279 24.30 35.45 -38.41
N VAL A 280 24.30 36.58 -37.72
CA VAL A 280 23.73 37.87 -38.11
C VAL A 280 24.88 38.86 -38.39
N PRO A 281 25.00 39.41 -39.60
CA PRO A 281 26.04 40.40 -39.86
C PRO A 281 25.82 41.72 -39.12
N ASN A 282 26.89 42.39 -38.71
CA ASN A 282 26.88 43.63 -37.93
C ASN A 282 26.00 44.75 -38.53
N SER A 283 25.98 44.89 -39.86
CA SER A 283 25.09 45.85 -40.54
C SER A 283 23.61 45.55 -40.35
N GLN A 284 23.25 44.27 -40.24
CA GLN A 284 21.88 43.84 -39.97
C GLN A 284 21.54 43.94 -38.48
N GLU A 285 22.50 43.67 -37.60
CA GLU A 285 22.33 43.87 -36.16
C GLU A 285 22.11 45.33 -35.79
N SER A 286 22.82 46.26 -36.44
CA SER A 286 22.59 47.69 -36.30
C SER A 286 21.14 48.08 -36.66
N ILE A 287 20.53 47.39 -37.63
CA ILE A 287 19.12 47.59 -38.03
C ILE A 287 18.17 47.00 -37.00
N ASP A 288 18.48 45.80 -36.49
CA ASP A 288 17.66 45.08 -35.51
C ASP A 288 17.79 45.65 -34.09
N GLY A 289 18.83 46.44 -33.83
CA GLY A 289 19.16 47.00 -32.53
C GLY A 289 19.84 45.99 -31.60
N THR A 290 20.52 44.98 -32.16
CA THR A 290 21.33 43.99 -31.45
C THR A 290 22.81 44.37 -31.46
N ASP A 291 23.64 43.68 -30.66
CA ASP A 291 25.05 44.04 -30.44
C ASP A 291 25.99 43.00 -31.06
N GLY A 292 26.59 43.32 -32.21
CA GLY A 292 27.46 42.40 -32.97
C GLY A 292 28.81 42.04 -32.38
N GLN A 293 29.01 42.34 -31.10
CA GLN A 293 30.13 41.86 -30.29
C GLN A 293 29.66 40.90 -29.18
N ASP A 294 28.35 40.64 -29.08
CA ASP A 294 27.72 39.81 -28.06
C ASP A 294 26.90 38.70 -28.72
N LEU A 295 27.47 37.50 -28.75
CA LEU A 295 26.89 36.30 -29.35
C LEU A 295 25.49 35.90 -28.83
N CYS A 296 25.03 36.48 -27.71
CA CYS A 296 23.68 36.29 -27.16
C CYS A 296 22.75 37.49 -27.40
N SER A 297 23.13 38.43 -28.26
CA SER A 297 22.35 39.60 -28.63
C SER A 297 22.05 39.52 -30.13
N PHE A 298 20.97 38.83 -30.49
CA PHE A 298 20.69 38.57 -31.90
C PHE A 298 19.21 38.49 -32.24
N ASN A 299 18.91 38.60 -33.54
CA ASN A 299 17.61 38.28 -34.09
C ASN A 299 17.77 37.13 -35.09
N LEU A 300 17.40 35.92 -34.66
CA LEU A 300 17.61 34.71 -35.44
C LEU A 300 16.94 34.73 -36.82
N THR A 301 15.85 35.51 -36.99
CA THR A 301 15.17 35.65 -38.29
C THR A 301 15.96 36.46 -39.31
N SER A 302 16.93 37.24 -38.84
CA SER A 302 17.84 38.07 -39.64
C SER A 302 19.16 37.35 -39.97
N ALA A 303 19.39 36.16 -39.40
CA ALA A 303 20.58 35.38 -39.65
C ALA A 303 20.72 35.07 -41.16
N SER A 304 21.88 35.43 -41.71
CA SER A 304 22.18 35.27 -43.14
C SER A 304 23.51 34.57 -43.41
N VAL A 305 24.30 34.35 -42.36
CA VAL A 305 25.50 33.51 -42.37
C VAL A 305 25.31 32.32 -41.42
N THR A 306 26.20 31.34 -41.48
CA THR A 306 26.10 30.15 -40.62
C THR A 306 26.70 30.48 -39.25
N PRO A 307 25.97 30.28 -38.14
CA PRO A 307 26.51 30.52 -36.81
C PRO A 307 27.79 29.74 -36.53
N SER A 308 28.60 30.28 -35.63
CA SER A 308 29.87 29.70 -35.21
C SER A 308 29.69 28.49 -34.30
N ALA A 309 30.71 27.64 -34.23
CA ALA A 309 30.72 26.52 -33.29
C ALA A 309 30.73 26.95 -31.81
N THR A 310 31.08 28.22 -31.53
CA THR A 310 31.01 28.79 -30.18
C THR A 310 29.55 29.12 -29.83
N TRP A 311 28.83 29.74 -30.76
CA TRP A 311 27.40 30.00 -30.62
C TRP A 311 26.61 28.69 -30.44
N ASP A 312 26.89 27.66 -31.24
CA ASP A 312 26.20 26.37 -31.19
C ASP A 312 26.14 25.72 -29.79
N VAL A 313 27.19 25.88 -28.98
CA VAL A 313 27.34 25.25 -27.67
C VAL A 313 27.07 26.20 -26.50
N THR A 314 26.80 27.46 -26.78
CA THR A 314 26.43 28.44 -25.76
C THR A 314 24.95 28.27 -25.41
N ASP A 315 24.61 28.64 -24.18
CA ASP A 315 23.27 28.69 -23.61
C ASP A 315 23.06 30.16 -23.24
N CYS A 316 22.30 30.87 -24.08
CA CYS A 316 22.23 32.32 -24.04
C CYS A 316 21.22 32.85 -23.03
N ASP A 317 20.13 32.13 -22.78
CA ASP A 317 19.11 32.50 -21.81
C ASP A 317 19.26 31.80 -20.45
N GLY A 318 20.13 30.78 -20.38
CA GLY A 318 20.48 30.06 -19.17
C GLY A 318 19.51 28.94 -18.81
N ASP A 319 18.69 28.46 -19.75
CA ASP A 319 17.73 27.37 -19.55
C ASP A 319 18.39 25.96 -19.44
N GLY A 320 19.70 25.87 -19.68
CA GLY A 320 20.47 24.62 -19.67
C GLY A 320 20.47 23.85 -21.00
N VAL A 321 19.93 24.41 -22.07
CA VAL A 321 19.94 23.91 -23.44
C VAL A 321 20.89 24.79 -24.26
N SER A 322 21.65 24.17 -25.17
CA SER A 322 22.52 24.94 -26.07
C SER A 322 21.74 25.47 -27.26
N ASN A 323 22.09 26.64 -27.79
CA ASN A 323 21.43 27.28 -28.94
C ASN A 323 21.20 26.32 -30.12
N ALA A 324 22.17 25.45 -30.46
CA ALA A 324 22.02 24.50 -31.56
C ALA A 324 20.95 23.43 -31.32
N ASN A 325 20.78 22.99 -30.06
CA ASN A 325 19.75 22.03 -29.69
C ASN A 325 18.37 22.69 -29.71
N GLU A 326 18.26 23.92 -29.23
CA GLU A 326 17.01 24.67 -29.26
C GLU A 326 16.52 24.94 -30.68
N VAL A 327 17.41 25.37 -31.57
CA VAL A 327 17.07 25.50 -33.00
C VAL A 327 16.64 24.16 -33.60
N ALA A 328 17.26 23.04 -33.17
CA ALA A 328 16.87 21.71 -33.63
C ALA A 328 15.49 21.26 -33.08
N ASP A 329 15.17 21.65 -31.84
CA ASP A 329 13.91 21.35 -31.17
C ASP A 329 12.79 22.34 -31.56
N GLY A 330 13.15 23.46 -32.17
CA GLY A 330 12.25 24.54 -32.56
C GLY A 330 11.87 25.47 -31.40
N THR A 331 12.73 25.57 -30.38
CA THR A 331 12.61 26.49 -29.25
C THR A 331 13.48 27.75 -29.47
N ASP A 332 13.40 28.73 -28.56
CA ASP A 332 13.93 30.09 -28.80
C ASP A 332 15.13 30.36 -27.87
N PRO A 333 16.37 30.45 -28.39
CA PRO A 333 17.58 30.53 -27.57
C PRO A 333 17.79 31.79 -26.73
N LEU A 334 16.80 32.69 -26.72
CA LEU A 334 16.82 33.94 -25.96
C LEU A 334 15.64 34.02 -24.97
N ASP A 335 14.84 32.96 -24.85
CA ASP A 335 13.67 32.88 -23.98
C ASP A 335 13.82 31.67 -23.07
N ASP A 336 14.19 31.92 -21.81
CA ASP A 336 14.47 30.89 -20.80
C ASP A 336 13.26 30.01 -20.44
N CYS A 337 12.07 30.33 -20.98
CA CYS A 337 10.85 29.55 -20.88
C CYS A 337 10.49 28.79 -22.16
N SER A 338 11.25 28.96 -23.23
CA SER A 338 11.09 28.31 -24.51
C SER A 338 12.14 27.22 -24.64
N TYR A 339 11.88 26.05 -24.05
CA TYR A 339 12.83 24.94 -24.07
C TYR A 339 12.18 23.56 -24.06
N SER A 340 12.97 22.53 -24.36
CA SER A 340 12.53 21.13 -24.25
C SER A 340 13.20 20.47 -23.04
N PRO A 341 12.46 20.01 -22.01
CA PRO A 341 13.06 19.48 -20.79
C PRO A 341 14.00 18.28 -21.02
N GLY A 342 13.74 17.49 -22.07
CA GLY A 342 14.58 16.35 -22.45
C GLY A 342 15.92 16.72 -23.09
N SER A 343 16.12 17.99 -23.44
CA SER A 343 17.31 18.50 -24.14
C SER A 343 18.27 19.27 -23.21
N ILE A 344 17.88 19.44 -21.94
CA ILE A 344 18.75 20.03 -20.90
C ILE A 344 19.98 19.15 -20.73
N THR A 345 21.15 19.72 -21.02
CA THR A 345 22.45 19.05 -20.89
C THR A 345 23.51 19.92 -20.23
N LEU A 346 23.23 21.22 -20.11
CA LEU A 346 24.05 22.22 -19.43
C LEU A 346 23.45 22.55 -18.05
N ILE A 347 24.09 23.49 -17.34
CA ILE A 347 23.61 23.92 -16.02
C ILE A 347 22.56 25.00 -16.22
N VAL A 348 21.34 24.76 -15.74
CA VAL A 348 20.29 25.78 -15.68
C VAL A 348 20.74 26.90 -14.73
N SER A 349 20.83 28.12 -15.25
CA SER A 349 21.26 29.31 -14.52
C SER A 349 20.24 30.44 -14.54
N SER A 350 19.17 30.29 -15.34
CA SER A 350 18.06 31.22 -15.39
C SER A 350 17.32 31.31 -14.04
N ASN A 351 16.95 32.54 -13.67
CA ASN A 351 16.11 32.81 -12.51
C ASN A 351 14.67 33.17 -12.91
N GLY A 352 14.29 32.87 -14.16
CA GLY A 352 12.90 32.89 -14.61
C GLY A 352 12.06 31.84 -13.87
N ASP A 353 10.75 32.04 -13.87
CA ASP A 353 9.73 31.15 -13.30
C ASP A 353 8.67 30.99 -14.40
N CYS A 354 8.84 29.92 -15.18
CA CYS A 354 8.18 29.78 -16.48
C CYS A 354 6.76 29.23 -16.38
N ASP A 355 6.50 28.40 -15.38
CA ASP A 355 5.18 27.88 -15.08
C ASP A 355 4.41 28.75 -14.06
N GLY A 356 5.10 29.66 -13.39
CA GLY A 356 4.54 30.67 -12.51
C GLY A 356 4.20 30.14 -11.12
N ASP A 357 4.85 29.08 -10.65
CA ASP A 357 4.65 28.46 -9.34
C ASP A 357 5.38 29.21 -8.19
N GLY A 358 6.28 30.13 -8.53
CA GLY A 358 7.10 30.91 -7.61
C GLY A 358 8.49 30.31 -7.31
N VAL A 359 8.85 29.18 -7.88
CA VAL A 359 10.18 28.55 -7.82
C VAL A 359 10.92 28.87 -9.12
N PRO A 360 12.12 29.49 -9.06
CA PRO A 360 12.89 29.74 -10.28
C PRO A 360 13.42 28.44 -10.91
N ASN A 361 13.49 28.38 -12.24
CA ASN A 361 13.97 27.21 -13.02
C ASN A 361 15.32 26.67 -12.53
N SER A 362 16.27 27.55 -12.18
CA SER A 362 17.58 27.11 -11.64
C SER A 362 17.46 26.39 -10.30
N GLN A 363 16.48 26.74 -9.47
CA GLN A 363 16.21 26.06 -8.20
C GLN A 363 15.42 24.76 -8.43
N GLU A 364 14.52 24.73 -9.40
CA GLU A 364 13.81 23.50 -9.78
C GLU A 364 14.75 22.42 -10.31
N SER A 365 15.74 22.81 -11.11
CA SER A 365 16.81 21.90 -11.55
C SER A 365 17.57 21.28 -10.36
N ILE A 366 17.72 22.02 -9.27
CA ILE A 366 18.35 21.53 -8.02
C ILE A 366 17.41 20.59 -7.26
N ASP A 367 16.13 20.93 -7.20
CA ASP A 367 15.10 20.16 -6.49
C ASP A 367 14.67 18.92 -7.26
N GLY A 368 14.96 18.85 -8.55
CA GLY A 368 14.55 17.79 -9.46
C GLY A 368 13.08 17.91 -9.88
N THR A 369 12.55 19.14 -9.88
CA THR A 369 11.19 19.48 -10.34
C THR A 369 11.22 20.00 -11.78
N ASP A 370 10.05 20.18 -12.39
CA ASP A 370 9.91 20.48 -13.83
C ASP A 370 9.34 21.89 -14.02
N GLY A 371 10.21 22.84 -14.39
CA GLY A 371 9.84 24.27 -14.50
C GLY A 371 8.96 24.66 -15.68
N GLN A 372 8.36 23.69 -16.35
CA GLN A 372 7.25 23.92 -17.28
C GLN A 372 5.93 23.34 -16.77
N ASP A 373 5.93 22.64 -15.65
CA ASP A 373 4.76 22.04 -15.03
C ASP A 373 4.45 22.74 -13.70
N PRO A 374 3.43 23.63 -13.65
CA PRO A 374 3.09 24.42 -12.46
C PRO A 374 2.68 23.58 -11.24
N CYS A 375 2.52 22.26 -11.41
CA CYS A 375 2.21 21.30 -10.34
C CYS A 375 3.39 20.38 -10.00
N SER A 376 4.58 20.69 -10.50
CA SER A 376 5.83 20.00 -10.23
C SER A 376 6.77 20.96 -9.51
N PHE A 377 6.65 21.05 -8.18
CA PHE A 377 7.43 22.04 -7.43
C PHE A 377 7.75 21.65 -5.99
N ASN A 378 8.64 22.41 -5.38
CA ASN A 378 8.91 22.36 -3.95
C ASN A 378 8.62 23.74 -3.32
N LEU A 379 7.49 23.84 -2.62
CA LEU A 379 7.00 25.11 -2.07
C LEU A 379 7.99 25.78 -1.12
N SER A 380 8.84 24.99 -0.43
CA SER A 380 9.85 25.53 0.48
C SER A 380 11.01 26.26 -0.23
N SER A 381 11.17 26.02 -1.53
CA SER A 381 12.16 26.64 -2.40
C SER A 381 11.62 27.87 -3.15
N ALA A 382 10.31 28.15 -3.04
CA ALA A 382 9.70 29.31 -3.67
C ALA A 382 10.35 30.61 -3.17
N SER A 383 10.92 31.36 -4.11
CA SER A 383 11.63 32.62 -3.83
C SER A 383 11.07 33.81 -4.62
N LEU A 384 10.18 33.53 -5.57
CA LEU A 384 9.40 34.49 -6.34
C LEU A 384 7.93 34.45 -5.91
N ALA A 385 7.16 35.42 -6.38
CA ALA A 385 5.72 35.48 -6.10
C ALA A 385 4.98 34.64 -7.16
N PRO A 386 4.17 33.63 -6.76
CA PRO A 386 3.44 32.80 -7.71
C PRO A 386 2.50 33.62 -8.59
N SER A 387 2.31 33.18 -9.83
CA SER A 387 1.47 33.81 -10.82
C SER A 387 -0.02 33.77 -10.44
N ALA A 388 -0.82 34.67 -11.03
CA ALA A 388 -2.27 34.65 -10.82
C ALA A 388 -2.93 33.39 -11.41
N ALA A 389 -2.31 32.78 -12.42
CA ALA A 389 -2.79 31.54 -13.03
C ALA A 389 -2.57 30.36 -12.07
N TRP A 390 -1.36 30.22 -11.53
CA TRP A 390 -1.04 29.20 -10.53
C TRP A 390 -1.91 29.33 -9.28
N ASN A 391 -2.07 30.54 -8.73
CA ASN A 391 -2.90 30.77 -7.55
C ASN A 391 -4.39 30.37 -7.74
N ALA A 392 -4.88 30.40 -8.98
CA ALA A 392 -6.24 30.00 -9.33
C ALA A 392 -6.35 28.55 -9.82
N GLY A 393 -5.21 27.88 -10.03
CA GLY A 393 -5.11 26.45 -10.32
C GLY A 393 -5.36 25.60 -9.09
N ASP A 394 -5.40 24.29 -9.31
CA ASP A 394 -5.68 23.24 -8.34
C ASP A 394 -4.87 22.02 -8.77
N CYS A 395 -3.71 21.84 -8.15
CA CYS A 395 -2.69 20.92 -8.62
C CYS A 395 -2.94 19.47 -8.22
N ASP A 396 -3.45 19.24 -7.01
CA ASP A 396 -3.82 17.92 -6.52
C ASP A 396 -5.27 17.53 -6.86
N GLY A 397 -6.10 18.51 -7.22
CA GLY A 397 -7.46 18.33 -7.70
C GLY A 397 -8.49 18.11 -6.60
N ASP A 398 -8.21 18.56 -5.38
CA ASP A 398 -9.11 18.47 -4.22
C ASP A 398 -10.26 19.49 -4.25
N GLY A 399 -10.26 20.43 -5.20
CA GLY A 399 -11.25 21.49 -5.35
C GLY A 399 -10.95 22.78 -4.56
N VAL A 400 -9.83 22.86 -3.87
CA VAL A 400 -9.26 24.07 -3.30
C VAL A 400 -8.18 24.60 -4.27
N SER A 401 -8.11 25.92 -4.43
CA SER A 401 -7.09 26.47 -5.32
C SER A 401 -5.74 26.60 -4.61
N ASN A 402 -4.62 26.41 -5.30
CA ASN A 402 -3.27 26.49 -4.73
C ASN A 402 -3.05 27.75 -3.86
N GLY A 403 -3.52 28.92 -4.32
CA GLY A 403 -3.36 30.17 -3.58
C GLY A 403 -4.18 30.24 -2.28
N GLN A 404 -5.31 29.54 -2.23
CA GLN A 404 -6.15 29.42 -1.04
C GLN A 404 -5.52 28.46 -0.04
N GLU A 405 -4.95 27.36 -0.51
CA GLU A 405 -4.24 26.39 0.33
C GLU A 405 -3.00 26.97 1.00
N VAL A 406 -2.19 27.72 0.25
CA VAL A 406 -1.07 28.48 0.82
C VAL A 406 -1.54 29.44 1.92
N SER A 407 -2.73 30.05 1.75
CA SER A 407 -3.33 30.91 2.77
C SER A 407 -3.85 30.13 3.99
N ASP A 408 -4.35 28.92 3.78
CA ASP A 408 -4.87 28.04 4.83
C ASP A 408 -3.77 27.26 5.55
N GLY A 409 -2.57 27.22 4.98
CA GLY A 409 -1.43 26.43 5.46
C GLY A 409 -1.54 24.95 5.11
N THR A 410 -2.29 24.62 4.05
CA THR A 410 -2.39 23.27 3.48
C THR A 410 -1.44 23.13 2.27
N ASP A 411 -1.31 21.92 1.73
CA ASP A 411 -0.24 21.58 0.76
C ASP A 411 -0.84 21.35 -0.63
N PRO A 412 -0.60 22.24 -1.62
CA PRO A 412 -1.23 22.16 -2.94
C PRO A 412 -0.89 20.95 -3.82
N LEU A 413 -0.02 20.07 -3.33
CA LEU A 413 0.36 18.82 -4.00
C LEU A 413 -0.19 17.58 -3.29
N ASP A 414 -0.84 17.73 -2.14
CA ASP A 414 -1.39 16.65 -1.35
C ASP A 414 -2.91 16.78 -1.26
N ALA A 415 -3.60 15.98 -2.07
CA ALA A 415 -5.05 15.99 -2.20
C ALA A 415 -5.81 15.65 -0.89
N CYS A 416 -5.09 15.25 0.18
CA CYS A 416 -5.61 15.00 1.52
C CYS A 416 -5.21 16.08 2.54
N SER A 417 -4.53 17.13 2.09
CA SER A 417 -4.17 18.31 2.88
C SER A 417 -5.04 19.47 2.43
N PHE A 418 -6.24 19.59 2.99
CA PHE A 418 -7.17 20.63 2.56
C PHE A 418 -8.10 21.15 3.64
N ASN A 419 -8.77 22.26 3.33
CA ASN A 419 -9.88 22.78 4.12
C ASN A 419 -11.14 22.84 3.27
N LEU A 420 -12.01 21.84 3.45
CA LEU A 420 -13.21 21.64 2.64
C LEU A 420 -14.14 22.86 2.63
N SER A 421 -14.15 23.66 3.71
CA SER A 421 -14.97 24.87 3.80
C SER A 421 -14.54 25.99 2.84
N ASN A 422 -13.30 25.94 2.36
CA ASN A 422 -12.72 26.88 1.41
C ASN A 422 -12.65 26.33 -0.03
N ALA A 423 -13.14 25.09 -0.27
CA ALA A 423 -13.28 24.54 -1.60
C ALA A 423 -14.17 25.44 -2.47
N SER A 424 -13.61 25.91 -3.58
CA SER A 424 -14.27 26.85 -4.50
C SER A 424 -14.29 26.36 -5.95
N LEU A 425 -13.54 25.30 -6.23
CA LEU A 425 -13.48 24.58 -7.49
C LEU A 425 -14.21 23.23 -7.33
N SER A 426 -14.33 22.49 -8.43
CA SER A 426 -14.90 21.14 -8.40
C SER A 426 -13.75 20.14 -8.32
N PRO A 427 -13.73 19.24 -7.30
CA PRO A 427 -12.72 18.20 -7.21
C PRO A 427 -12.68 17.33 -8.47
N ASN A 428 -11.52 16.74 -8.74
CA ASN A 428 -11.31 15.86 -9.86
C ASN A 428 -11.73 14.40 -9.55
N ALA A 429 -11.76 13.56 -10.57
CA ALA A 429 -12.17 12.16 -10.43
C ALA A 429 -11.16 11.30 -9.64
N ALA A 430 -9.90 11.73 -9.52
CA ALA A 430 -8.89 11.03 -8.72
C ALA A 430 -9.12 11.27 -7.23
N TRP A 431 -9.39 12.52 -6.83
CA TRP A 431 -9.78 12.87 -5.47
C TRP A 431 -11.09 12.18 -5.07
N ASP A 432 -12.12 12.22 -5.92
CA ASP A 432 -13.42 11.55 -5.65
C ASP A 432 -13.29 10.05 -5.35
N ALA A 433 -12.29 9.40 -5.95
CA ALA A 433 -12.00 7.97 -5.80
C ALA A 433 -10.94 7.67 -4.73
N GLY A 434 -10.27 8.70 -4.20
CA GLY A 434 -9.33 8.60 -3.09
C GLY A 434 -10.04 8.38 -1.75
N ASP A 435 -9.26 8.10 -0.72
CA ASP A 435 -9.69 7.85 0.66
C ASP A 435 -8.61 8.46 1.56
N CYS A 436 -8.86 9.67 2.05
CA CYS A 436 -7.84 10.51 2.66
C CYS A 436 -7.56 10.19 4.12
N ASP A 437 -8.55 9.72 4.85
CA ASP A 437 -8.43 9.34 6.25
C ASP A 437 -8.32 7.82 6.45
N GLY A 438 -8.55 7.04 5.40
CA GLY A 438 -8.32 5.61 5.36
C GLY A 438 -9.45 4.80 6.00
N ASP A 439 -10.65 5.36 6.16
CA ASP A 439 -11.80 4.66 6.74
C ASP A 439 -12.47 3.67 5.76
N GLY A 440 -12.03 3.64 4.50
CA GLY A 440 -12.51 2.73 3.46
C GLY A 440 -13.71 3.25 2.67
N VAL A 441 -14.15 4.48 2.92
CA VAL A 441 -15.11 5.24 2.08
C VAL A 441 -14.31 6.20 1.20
N SER A 442 -14.75 6.41 -0.04
CA SER A 442 -14.06 7.37 -0.91
C SER A 442 -14.51 8.79 -0.61
N ASN A 443 -13.61 9.78 -0.77
CA ASN A 443 -13.90 11.19 -0.49
C ASN A 443 -15.19 11.68 -1.17
N GLY A 444 -15.41 11.29 -2.45
CA GLY A 444 -16.61 11.66 -3.19
C GLY A 444 -17.90 11.01 -2.65
N GLN A 445 -17.80 9.79 -2.12
CA GLN A 445 -18.93 9.11 -1.47
C GLN A 445 -19.24 9.75 -0.11
N GLU A 446 -18.24 10.14 0.65
CA GLU A 446 -18.40 10.84 1.92
C GLU A 446 -19.07 12.20 1.77
N VAL A 447 -18.67 12.99 0.76
CA VAL A 447 -19.34 14.25 0.44
C VAL A 447 -20.83 14.02 0.12
N SER A 448 -21.16 12.91 -0.55
CA SER A 448 -22.55 12.52 -0.80
C SER A 448 -23.29 12.10 0.47
N ASP A 449 -22.61 11.38 1.37
CA ASP A 449 -23.16 10.88 2.63
C ASP A 449 -23.21 11.97 3.72
N GLY A 450 -22.54 13.09 3.51
CA GLY A 450 -22.44 14.20 4.45
C GLY A 450 -21.46 13.93 5.59
N THR A 451 -20.47 13.06 5.35
CA THR A 451 -19.38 12.75 6.27
C THR A 451 -18.11 13.54 5.91
N ASP A 452 -17.04 13.39 6.68
CA ASP A 452 -15.88 14.31 6.67
C ASP A 452 -14.63 13.55 6.21
N PRO A 453 -14.14 13.77 4.97
CA PRO A 453 -13.07 12.97 4.36
C PRO A 453 -11.69 13.04 4.99
N LEU A 454 -11.54 13.78 6.08
CA LEU A 454 -10.29 13.93 6.84
C LEU A 454 -10.42 13.38 8.27
N ASN A 455 -11.53 12.73 8.59
CA ASN A 455 -11.84 12.24 9.92
C ASN A 455 -12.32 10.80 9.82
N ASP A 456 -11.38 9.89 10.07
CA ASP A 456 -11.55 8.44 9.96
C ASP A 456 -12.58 7.82 10.92
N CYS A 457 -13.21 8.62 11.78
CA CYS A 457 -14.35 8.23 12.61
C CYS A 457 -15.69 8.81 12.13
N SER A 458 -15.69 9.49 11.00
CA SER A 458 -16.86 10.10 10.39
C SER A 458 -17.18 9.38 9.08
N TYR A 459 -17.85 8.24 9.16
CA TYR A 459 -18.28 7.48 7.97
C TYR A 459 -19.59 6.74 8.19
N LEU A 460 -20.11 6.14 7.11
CA LEU A 460 -21.21 5.19 7.18
C LEU A 460 -20.69 3.78 6.88
N THR A 461 -20.84 2.83 7.82
CA THR A 461 -20.36 1.45 7.65
C THR A 461 -20.89 0.78 6.36
N ALA A 462 -22.09 1.16 5.90
CA ALA A 462 -22.68 0.64 4.66
C ALA A 462 -22.05 1.18 3.37
N SER A 463 -21.26 2.26 3.45
CA SER A 463 -20.61 2.93 2.32
C SER A 463 -19.16 2.51 2.11
N ILE A 464 -18.60 1.69 3.02
CA ILE A 464 -17.26 1.13 2.89
C ILE A 464 -17.20 0.25 1.63
N THR A 465 -16.33 0.64 0.70
CA THR A 465 -16.08 -0.11 -0.55
C THR A 465 -14.60 -0.28 -0.86
N LEU A 466 -13.74 0.49 -0.18
CA LEU A 466 -12.29 0.42 -0.24
C LEU A 466 -11.74 -0.37 0.96
N THR A 467 -10.42 -0.52 1.01
CA THR A 467 -9.76 -1.22 2.12
C THR A 467 -9.56 -0.25 3.27
N VAL A 468 -10.10 -0.57 4.45
CA VAL A 468 -9.89 0.22 5.66
C VAL A 468 -8.43 0.13 6.10
N THR A 469 -7.77 1.27 6.25
CA THR A 469 -6.38 1.38 6.72
C THR A 469 -6.23 2.17 8.02
N SER A 470 -7.25 2.95 8.39
CA SER A 470 -7.29 3.73 9.63
C SER A 470 -6.97 2.86 10.86
N THR A 471 -6.10 3.39 11.72
CA THR A 471 -5.76 2.82 13.02
C THR A 471 -6.50 3.51 14.17
N ALA A 472 -7.50 4.34 13.88
CA ALA A 472 -8.36 4.91 14.90
C ALA A 472 -9.26 3.81 15.50
N ASP A 473 -9.70 4.06 16.74
CA ASP A 473 -10.66 3.26 17.50
C ASP A 473 -11.84 4.20 17.78
N CYS A 474 -12.81 4.18 16.88
CA CYS A 474 -13.80 5.25 16.76
C CYS A 474 -14.96 5.10 17.74
N ASP A 475 -15.31 3.88 18.12
CA ASP A 475 -16.28 3.59 19.17
C ASP A 475 -15.65 3.38 20.56
N GLY A 476 -14.33 3.21 20.61
CA GLY A 476 -13.54 3.19 21.82
C GLY A 476 -13.52 1.85 22.53
N ASP A 477 -13.72 0.74 21.82
CA ASP A 477 -13.68 -0.62 22.39
C ASP A 477 -12.27 -1.23 22.48
N GLY A 478 -11.26 -0.49 22.03
CA GLY A 478 -9.86 -0.91 22.08
C GLY A 478 -9.37 -1.64 20.83
N VAL A 479 -10.23 -1.93 19.86
CA VAL A 479 -9.88 -2.52 18.56
C VAL A 479 -9.87 -1.41 17.49
N PRO A 480 -8.76 -1.22 16.77
CA PRO A 480 -8.73 -0.25 15.68
C PRO A 480 -9.57 -0.68 14.46
N ASN A 481 -10.19 0.27 13.76
CA ASN A 481 -11.09 0.05 12.62
C ASN A 481 -10.50 -0.87 11.53
N ASN A 482 -9.21 -0.75 11.22
CA ASN A 482 -8.57 -1.64 10.23
C ASN A 482 -8.54 -3.11 10.66
N GLN A 483 -8.42 -3.37 11.97
CA GLN A 483 -8.43 -4.70 12.53
C GLN A 483 -9.85 -5.23 12.64
N GLU A 484 -10.82 -4.37 12.95
CA GLU A 484 -12.23 -4.72 12.92
C GLU A 484 -12.73 -5.11 11.53
N SER A 485 -12.27 -4.40 10.50
CA SER A 485 -12.54 -4.78 9.10
C SER A 485 -12.05 -6.20 8.78
N ILE A 486 -10.90 -6.60 9.34
CA ILE A 486 -10.35 -7.95 9.19
C ILE A 486 -11.18 -8.97 10.00
N ASP A 487 -11.58 -8.61 11.21
CA ASP A 487 -12.35 -9.46 12.11
C ASP A 487 -13.82 -9.58 11.71
N GLY A 488 -14.29 -8.69 10.82
CA GLY A 488 -15.69 -8.59 10.38
C GLY A 488 -16.59 -7.93 11.43
N THR A 489 -16.02 -7.10 12.30
CA THR A 489 -16.73 -6.33 13.33
C THR A 489 -16.97 -4.88 12.87
N ASP A 490 -17.63 -4.04 13.67
CA ASP A 490 -18.19 -2.75 13.23
C ASP A 490 -17.66 -1.62 14.10
N GLY A 491 -16.65 -0.89 13.61
CA GLY A 491 -15.93 0.15 14.37
C GLY A 491 -16.67 1.42 14.70
N GLN A 492 -17.99 1.43 14.49
CA GLN A 492 -18.88 2.47 15.04
C GLN A 492 -19.77 1.93 16.16
N ASN A 493 -19.68 0.63 16.46
CA ASN A 493 -20.50 -0.05 17.44
C ASN A 493 -19.62 -0.69 18.53
N PRO A 494 -19.52 -0.05 19.72
CA PRO A 494 -18.59 -0.46 20.78
C PRO A 494 -18.90 -1.85 21.40
N CYS A 495 -20.00 -2.49 21.00
CA CYS A 495 -20.37 -3.85 21.41
C CYS A 495 -20.21 -4.87 20.27
N SER A 496 -19.46 -4.53 19.24
CA SER A 496 -19.18 -5.39 18.09
C SER A 496 -17.66 -5.43 17.89
N PHE A 497 -16.98 -6.32 18.61
CA PHE A 497 -15.52 -6.41 18.58
C PHE A 497 -15.00 -7.83 18.80
N ASN A 498 -13.70 -8.00 18.59
CA ASN A 498 -12.97 -9.20 19.00
C ASN A 498 -11.93 -8.81 20.05
N LEU A 499 -12.17 -9.19 21.31
CA LEU A 499 -11.33 -8.76 22.44
C LEU A 499 -9.85 -9.18 22.30
N SER A 500 -9.58 -10.29 21.61
CA SER A 500 -8.21 -10.76 21.36
C SER A 500 -7.41 -9.86 20.40
N SER A 501 -8.10 -9.03 19.63
CA SER A 501 -7.55 -8.07 18.68
C SER A 501 -7.35 -6.67 19.29
N ALA A 502 -7.82 -6.45 20.52
CA ALA A 502 -7.68 -5.16 21.20
C ALA A 502 -6.19 -4.79 21.36
N SER A 503 -5.83 -3.61 20.85
CA SER A 503 -4.43 -3.14 20.79
C SER A 503 -4.26 -1.68 21.24
N VAL A 504 -5.36 -0.96 21.44
CA VAL A 504 -5.38 0.40 22.00
C VAL A 504 -6.19 0.43 23.31
N SER A 505 -6.23 1.59 23.98
CA SER A 505 -6.90 1.73 25.28
C SER A 505 -8.39 2.02 25.11
N THR A 506 -9.23 1.26 25.81
CA THR A 506 -10.69 1.44 25.80
C THR A 506 -11.12 2.82 26.33
N SER A 507 -12.24 3.32 25.81
CA SER A 507 -12.83 4.60 26.19
C SER A 507 -13.61 4.50 27.51
N ALA A 508 -13.83 5.65 28.16
CA ALA A 508 -14.65 5.70 29.37
C ALA A 508 -16.13 5.35 29.10
N ALA A 509 -16.60 5.52 27.85
CA ALA A 509 -17.96 5.17 27.46
C ALA A 509 -18.10 3.65 27.34
N TRP A 510 -17.17 2.99 26.64
CA TRP A 510 -17.11 1.52 26.54
C TRP A 510 -16.99 0.86 27.92
N ASN A 511 -16.08 1.37 28.76
CA ASN A 511 -15.88 0.83 30.11
C ASN A 511 -17.13 0.87 31.00
N ALA A 512 -18.08 1.77 30.72
CA ALA A 512 -19.33 1.90 31.46
C ALA A 512 -20.53 1.24 30.76
N ALA A 513 -20.35 0.73 29.53
CA ALA A 513 -21.35 -0.02 28.81
C ALA A 513 -21.47 -1.44 29.37
N ASP A 514 -22.54 -2.11 28.95
CA ASP A 514 -22.93 -3.49 29.28
C ASP A 514 -23.41 -4.06 27.94
N CYS A 515 -22.49 -4.74 27.25
CA CYS A 515 -22.64 -5.05 25.83
C CYS A 515 -23.48 -6.30 25.58
N ASP A 516 -23.41 -7.28 26.46
CA ASP A 516 -24.20 -8.51 26.40
C ASP A 516 -25.51 -8.42 27.23
N GLY A 517 -25.61 -7.42 28.11
CA GLY A 517 -26.81 -7.10 28.85
C GLY A 517 -27.00 -7.96 30.09
N ASP A 518 -25.93 -8.52 30.67
CA ASP A 518 -25.98 -9.35 31.88
C ASP A 518 -26.10 -8.50 33.18
N GLY A 519 -25.91 -7.18 33.08
CA GLY A 519 -25.94 -6.24 34.20
C GLY A 519 -24.58 -5.94 34.84
N VAL A 520 -23.49 -6.45 34.28
CA VAL A 520 -22.11 -6.11 34.60
C VAL A 520 -21.60 -5.14 33.54
N SER A 521 -20.73 -4.21 33.93
CA SER A 521 -20.11 -3.31 32.95
C SER A 521 -18.86 -3.95 32.36
N ASN A 522 -18.56 -3.68 31.09
CA ASN A 522 -17.39 -4.20 30.39
C ASN A 522 -16.07 -4.06 31.18
N ALA A 523 -15.88 -2.94 31.91
CA ALA A 523 -14.68 -2.73 32.72
C ALA A 523 -14.54 -3.68 33.92
N ASN A 524 -15.66 -4.07 34.53
CA ASN A 524 -15.66 -5.03 35.64
C ASN A 524 -15.41 -6.44 35.11
N GLU A 525 -15.98 -6.78 33.96
CA GLU A 525 -15.77 -8.08 33.33
C GLU A 525 -14.33 -8.28 32.91
N VAL A 526 -13.72 -7.30 32.24
CA VAL A 526 -12.28 -7.33 31.92
C VAL A 526 -11.42 -7.44 33.18
N ALA A 527 -11.82 -6.79 34.29
CA ALA A 527 -11.10 -6.89 35.56
C ALA A 527 -11.23 -8.27 36.23
N ASP A 528 -12.39 -8.90 36.07
CA ASP A 528 -12.69 -10.24 36.59
C ASP A 528 -12.21 -11.36 35.66
N GLY A 529 -11.88 -11.04 34.42
CA GLY A 529 -11.49 -12.00 33.38
C GLY A 529 -12.67 -12.72 32.74
N THR A 530 -13.86 -12.11 32.77
CA THR A 530 -15.06 -12.59 32.08
C THR A 530 -15.23 -11.88 30.72
N ASP A 531 -16.16 -12.36 29.87
CA ASP A 531 -16.23 -11.96 28.46
C ASP A 531 -17.39 -10.98 28.21
N PRO A 532 -17.14 -9.69 27.90
CA PRO A 532 -18.18 -8.66 27.75
C PRO A 532 -19.18 -8.82 26.60
N LEU A 533 -19.10 -9.93 25.86
CA LEU A 533 -19.98 -10.27 24.75
C LEU A 533 -20.74 -11.58 24.97
N ASP A 534 -20.51 -12.26 26.10
CA ASP A 534 -21.14 -13.53 26.47
C ASP A 534 -21.93 -13.34 27.76
N ASP A 535 -23.25 -13.26 27.63
CA ASP A 535 -24.18 -12.92 28.71
C ASP A 535 -24.24 -13.98 29.83
N CYS A 536 -23.55 -15.11 29.66
CA CYS A 536 -23.36 -16.16 30.65
C CYS A 536 -21.91 -16.24 31.19
N SER A 537 -21.05 -15.30 30.81
CA SER A 537 -19.68 -15.16 31.27
C SER A 537 -19.55 -13.95 32.17
N PHE A 538 -19.93 -14.09 33.45
CA PHE A 538 -19.92 -12.95 34.36
C PHE A 538 -19.67 -13.32 35.82
N ASN A 539 -19.51 -12.29 36.65
CA ASN A 539 -19.40 -12.42 38.09
C ASN A 539 -20.55 -11.68 38.78
N LEU A 540 -21.51 -12.44 39.30
CA LEU A 540 -22.74 -11.93 39.92
C LEU A 540 -22.48 -10.89 41.02
N SER A 541 -21.33 -10.94 41.71
CA SER A 541 -20.99 -9.96 42.75
C SER A 541 -20.72 -8.54 42.25
N ASN A 542 -20.44 -8.39 40.94
CA ASN A 542 -20.19 -7.11 40.28
C ASN A 542 -21.35 -6.65 39.38
N ALA A 543 -22.43 -7.43 39.30
CA ALA A 543 -23.68 -7.05 38.65
C ALA A 543 -24.31 -5.85 39.37
N SER A 544 -24.19 -4.68 38.76
CA SER A 544 -24.56 -3.39 39.36
C SER A 544 -25.46 -2.54 38.45
N LEU A 545 -25.58 -2.94 37.19
CA LEU A 545 -26.51 -2.41 36.20
C LEU A 545 -27.79 -3.26 36.18
N ALA A 546 -28.78 -2.82 35.41
CA ALA A 546 -30.03 -3.56 35.27
C ALA A 546 -29.91 -4.53 34.08
N PRO A 547 -30.03 -5.85 34.29
CA PRO A 547 -29.91 -6.83 33.21
C PRO A 547 -30.97 -6.64 32.12
N SER A 548 -30.61 -7.02 30.90
CA SER A 548 -31.45 -6.93 29.71
C SER A 548 -32.63 -7.90 29.75
N ALA A 549 -33.65 -7.64 28.93
CA ALA A 549 -34.79 -8.55 28.83
C ALA A 549 -34.41 -9.90 28.18
N ALA A 550 -33.31 -9.96 27.42
CA ALA A 550 -32.81 -11.18 26.80
C ALA A 550 -32.17 -12.07 27.87
N TRP A 551 -31.20 -11.55 28.62
CA TRP A 551 -30.57 -12.24 29.74
C TRP A 551 -31.60 -12.75 30.75
N ASN A 552 -32.57 -11.90 31.14
CA ASN A 552 -33.63 -12.29 32.07
C ASN A 552 -34.47 -13.51 31.61
N ALA A 553 -34.58 -13.73 30.29
CA ALA A 553 -35.32 -14.85 29.71
C ALA A 553 -34.41 -16.02 29.29
N GLY A 554 -33.09 -15.84 29.33
CA GLY A 554 -32.08 -16.87 29.12
C GLY A 554 -31.95 -17.81 30.30
N ASP A 555 -31.10 -18.81 30.14
CA ASP A 555 -30.79 -19.91 31.05
C ASP A 555 -29.32 -20.25 30.82
N CYS A 556 -28.46 -19.71 31.67
CA CYS A 556 -27.03 -19.66 31.40
C CYS A 556 -26.29 -20.95 31.75
N ASP A 557 -26.73 -21.66 32.76
CA ASP A 557 -26.14 -22.92 33.21
C ASP A 557 -26.90 -24.15 32.66
N GLY A 558 -28.07 -23.94 32.06
CA GLY A 558 -28.84 -24.97 31.37
C GLY A 558 -29.65 -25.86 32.31
N ASP A 559 -29.92 -25.43 33.54
CA ASP A 559 -30.72 -26.13 34.54
C ASP A 559 -32.23 -26.15 34.21
N GLY A 560 -32.67 -25.38 33.21
CA GLY A 560 -34.07 -25.24 32.78
C GLY A 560 -34.86 -24.15 33.52
N VAL A 561 -34.23 -23.34 34.36
CA VAL A 561 -34.78 -22.17 35.05
C VAL A 561 -34.21 -20.91 34.38
N SER A 562 -35.05 -19.91 34.15
CA SER A 562 -34.53 -18.67 33.56
C SER A 562 -33.75 -17.85 34.59
N ASN A 563 -32.69 -17.15 34.18
CA ASN A 563 -31.85 -16.31 35.04
C ASN A 563 -32.66 -15.36 35.97
N ALA A 564 -33.73 -14.75 35.45
CA ALA A 564 -34.58 -13.86 36.27
C ALA A 564 -35.38 -14.60 37.36
N GLN A 565 -35.78 -15.85 37.08
CA GLN A 565 -36.52 -16.68 38.01
C GLN A 565 -35.59 -17.20 39.11
N GLU A 566 -34.35 -17.53 38.77
CA GLU A 566 -33.33 -17.91 39.75
C GLU A 566 -32.98 -16.78 40.72
N VAL A 567 -32.83 -15.55 40.21
CA VAL A 567 -32.66 -14.36 41.06
C VAL A 567 -33.84 -14.18 42.03
N LEU A 568 -35.07 -14.54 41.63
CA LEU A 568 -36.25 -14.51 42.50
C LEU A 568 -36.25 -15.65 43.53
N ASP A 569 -35.79 -16.84 43.13
CA ASP A 569 -35.70 -18.03 43.97
C ASP A 569 -34.47 -18.00 44.90
N GLY A 570 -33.52 -17.12 44.62
CA GLY A 570 -32.27 -16.98 45.35
C GLY A 570 -31.24 -18.05 44.99
N THR A 571 -31.34 -18.61 43.79
CA THR A 571 -30.39 -19.57 43.21
C THR A 571 -29.41 -18.87 42.27
N ASP A 572 -28.37 -19.57 41.80
CA ASP A 572 -27.21 -18.96 41.12
C ASP A 572 -27.24 -19.27 39.62
N PRO A 573 -27.48 -18.28 38.73
CA PRO A 573 -27.66 -18.50 37.30
C PRO A 573 -26.47 -19.06 36.50
N LEU A 574 -25.38 -19.38 37.18
CA LEU A 574 -24.15 -19.92 36.59
C LEU A 574 -23.76 -21.28 37.19
N ASP A 575 -24.57 -21.82 38.10
CA ASP A 575 -24.34 -23.08 38.79
C ASP A 575 -25.54 -23.99 38.55
N ASP A 576 -25.40 -24.90 37.60
CA ASP A 576 -26.47 -25.80 37.14
C ASP A 576 -26.99 -26.79 38.19
N CYS A 577 -26.36 -26.84 39.37
CA CYS A 577 -26.83 -27.57 40.54
C CYS A 577 -27.53 -26.69 41.59
N SER A 578 -27.58 -25.39 41.35
CA SER A 578 -28.20 -24.37 42.18
C SER A 578 -29.53 -23.97 41.57
N TYR A 579 -30.58 -24.76 41.81
CA TYR A 579 -31.89 -24.47 41.21
C TYR A 579 -33.09 -24.93 42.03
N SER A 580 -34.28 -24.51 41.62
CA SER A 580 -35.56 -24.95 42.19
C SER A 580 -36.29 -25.82 41.17
N THR A 581 -36.48 -27.11 41.48
CA THR A 581 -37.17 -28.08 40.62
C THR A 581 -38.60 -27.65 40.25
N ALA A 582 -39.27 -26.88 41.12
CA ALA A 582 -40.60 -26.34 40.87
C ALA A 582 -40.62 -25.16 39.87
N SER A 583 -39.46 -24.57 39.59
CA SER A 583 -39.29 -23.38 38.76
C SER A 583 -38.81 -23.69 37.33
N ILE A 584 -38.51 -24.97 37.06
CA ILE A 584 -38.13 -25.43 35.72
C ILE A 584 -39.29 -25.17 34.74
N THR A 585 -39.02 -24.34 33.75
CA THR A 585 -39.99 -23.99 32.69
C THR A 585 -39.38 -24.01 31.30
N LEU A 586 -38.04 -24.05 31.22
CA LEU A 586 -37.26 -24.21 30.00
C LEU A 586 -36.79 -25.66 29.86
N THR A 587 -36.03 -25.94 28.81
CA THR A 587 -35.53 -27.29 28.54
C THR A 587 -34.20 -27.46 29.25
N VAL A 588 -34.09 -28.45 30.12
CA VAL A 588 -32.82 -28.76 30.82
C VAL A 588 -31.80 -29.26 29.81
N THR A 589 -30.63 -28.62 29.75
CA THR A 589 -29.51 -28.99 28.89
C THR A 589 -28.22 -29.29 29.67
N SER A 590 -28.21 -29.02 30.98
CA SER A 590 -27.11 -29.37 31.87
C SER A 590 -26.79 -30.88 31.80
N MET A 591 -25.51 -31.18 31.66
CA MET A 591 -24.96 -32.54 31.68
C MET A 591 -24.29 -32.86 33.04
N SER A 592 -24.48 -31.99 34.04
CA SER A 592 -24.05 -32.25 35.41
C SER A 592 -24.98 -33.28 36.07
N ASP A 593 -24.43 -33.96 37.07
CA ASP A 593 -25.10 -34.95 37.92
C ASP A 593 -25.06 -34.39 39.33
N CYS A 594 -26.10 -33.65 39.68
CA CYS A 594 -26.08 -32.73 40.82
C CYS A 594 -26.32 -33.42 42.17
N ASP A 595 -27.11 -34.49 42.18
CA ASP A 595 -27.30 -35.34 43.36
C ASP A 595 -26.31 -36.52 43.41
N GLY A 596 -25.62 -36.79 42.30
CA GLY A 596 -24.50 -37.71 42.23
C GLY A 596 -24.93 -39.16 42.11
N ASP A 597 -26.08 -39.45 41.51
CA ASP A 597 -26.59 -40.82 41.32
C ASP A 597 -26.09 -41.51 40.04
N GLY A 598 -25.36 -40.78 39.19
CA GLY A 598 -24.82 -41.28 37.92
C GLY A 598 -25.64 -40.89 36.69
N VAL A 599 -26.80 -40.25 36.83
CA VAL A 599 -27.66 -39.78 35.74
C VAL A 599 -27.55 -38.24 35.64
N PRO A 600 -27.15 -37.69 34.49
CA PRO A 600 -27.14 -36.24 34.32
C PRO A 600 -28.54 -35.63 34.33
N ASN A 601 -28.68 -34.42 34.88
CA ASN A 601 -29.95 -33.69 35.04
C ASN A 601 -30.78 -33.58 33.73
N SER A 602 -30.13 -33.37 32.58
CA SER A 602 -30.82 -33.35 31.27
C SER A 602 -31.45 -34.69 30.90
N GLN A 603 -30.82 -35.80 31.28
CA GLN A 603 -31.36 -37.14 31.06
C GLN A 603 -32.47 -37.46 32.07
N GLU A 604 -32.34 -36.99 33.30
CA GLU A 604 -33.38 -37.12 34.31
C GLU A 604 -34.65 -36.35 33.96
N SER A 605 -34.52 -35.15 33.40
CA SER A 605 -35.65 -34.40 32.85
C SER A 605 -36.42 -35.18 31.77
N ILE A 606 -35.70 -35.98 30.96
CA ILE A 606 -36.30 -36.86 29.94
C ILE A 606 -36.98 -38.06 30.61
N ASP A 607 -36.34 -38.66 31.61
CA ASP A 607 -36.84 -39.83 32.34
C ASP A 607 -37.97 -39.47 33.32
N GLY A 608 -38.14 -38.18 33.63
CA GLY A 608 -39.11 -37.67 34.59
C GLY A 608 -38.68 -37.89 36.04
N THR A 609 -37.37 -37.98 36.29
CA THR A 609 -36.76 -38.13 37.61
C THR A 609 -36.24 -36.78 38.14
N ASP A 610 -35.98 -36.68 39.43
CA ASP A 610 -35.60 -35.45 40.14
C ASP A 610 -34.10 -35.38 40.42
N GLY A 611 -33.35 -34.61 39.62
CA GLY A 611 -31.89 -34.49 39.72
C GLY A 611 -31.32 -33.72 40.90
N GLN A 612 -32.13 -33.52 41.95
CA GLN A 612 -31.66 -33.13 43.27
C GLN A 612 -31.92 -34.21 44.33
N ASP A 613 -32.52 -35.34 43.96
CA ASP A 613 -32.84 -36.45 44.84
C ASP A 613 -32.11 -37.72 44.35
N PRO A 614 -31.00 -38.12 45.02
CA PRO A 614 -30.15 -39.22 44.58
C PRO A 614 -30.83 -40.61 44.61
N CYS A 615 -32.06 -40.69 45.13
CA CYS A 615 -32.89 -41.90 45.12
C CYS A 615 -34.01 -41.86 44.08
N SER A 616 -34.06 -40.83 43.25
CA SER A 616 -34.99 -40.69 42.15
C SER A 616 -34.23 -40.78 40.83
N PHE A 617 -34.00 -41.99 40.32
CA PHE A 617 -33.28 -42.17 39.06
C PHE A 617 -33.73 -43.37 38.24
N ASN A 618 -33.22 -43.44 37.01
CA ASN A 618 -33.36 -44.61 36.15
C ASN A 618 -31.97 -45.23 35.90
N LEU A 619 -31.72 -46.39 36.52
CA LEU A 619 -30.42 -47.06 36.50
C LEU A 619 -29.88 -47.34 35.08
N ILE A 620 -30.77 -47.54 34.09
CA ILE A 620 -30.36 -47.78 32.69
C ILE A 620 -29.81 -46.50 32.03
N SER A 621 -30.22 -45.34 32.52
CA SER A 621 -29.82 -44.02 32.01
C SER A 621 -28.53 -43.50 32.63
N ALA A 622 -27.99 -44.17 33.66
CA ALA A 622 -26.74 -43.81 34.29
C ALA A 622 -25.59 -43.81 33.27
N SER A 623 -24.93 -42.66 33.13
CA SER A 623 -23.89 -42.43 32.13
C SER A 623 -22.63 -41.78 32.70
N VAL A 624 -22.69 -41.29 33.94
CA VAL A 624 -21.54 -40.82 34.71
C VAL A 624 -21.31 -41.73 35.93
N THR A 625 -20.17 -41.57 36.59
CA THR A 625 -19.83 -42.41 37.76
C THR A 625 -20.54 -41.84 38.99
N PRO A 626 -21.35 -42.63 39.71
CA PRO A 626 -22.02 -42.17 40.92
C PRO A 626 -21.05 -41.66 41.99
N SER A 627 -21.57 -40.79 42.84
CA SER A 627 -20.87 -40.16 43.94
C SER A 627 -20.67 -41.12 45.13
N ALA A 628 -19.65 -40.85 45.95
CA ALA A 628 -19.43 -41.59 47.18
C ALA A 628 -20.56 -41.41 48.22
N THR A 629 -21.37 -40.35 48.07
CA THR A 629 -22.57 -40.10 48.88
C THR A 629 -23.72 -41.00 48.47
N TRP A 630 -23.90 -41.22 47.17
CA TRP A 630 -24.85 -42.19 46.64
C TRP A 630 -24.45 -43.62 47.00
N ASP A 631 -23.17 -43.98 46.90
CA ASP A 631 -22.66 -45.33 47.21
C ASP A 631 -23.02 -45.84 48.62
N VAL A 632 -23.17 -44.92 49.59
CA VAL A 632 -23.48 -45.22 50.99
C VAL A 632 -24.94 -44.96 51.37
N ALA A 633 -25.74 -44.44 50.44
CA ALA A 633 -27.19 -44.33 50.60
C ALA A 633 -27.84 -45.71 50.47
N ASP A 634 -29.08 -45.81 50.96
CA ASP A 634 -29.95 -46.98 50.91
C ASP A 634 -31.32 -46.44 50.47
N CYS A 635 -31.58 -46.53 49.17
CA CYS A 635 -32.67 -45.79 48.55
C CYS A 635 -34.03 -46.50 48.66
N ASP A 636 -34.03 -47.84 48.67
CA ASP A 636 -35.25 -48.64 48.81
C ASP A 636 -35.50 -49.11 50.26
N GLY A 637 -34.50 -48.98 51.14
CA GLY A 637 -34.60 -49.28 52.56
C GLY A 637 -34.43 -50.76 52.89
N ASP A 638 -33.85 -51.57 52.01
CA ASP A 638 -33.60 -53.00 52.22
C ASP A 638 -32.46 -53.28 53.22
N GLY A 639 -31.69 -52.26 53.59
CA GLY A 639 -30.55 -52.35 54.52
C GLY A 639 -29.20 -52.67 53.86
N VAL A 640 -29.13 -52.71 52.53
CA VAL A 640 -27.91 -52.73 51.72
C VAL A 640 -27.68 -51.31 51.18
N SER A 641 -26.43 -50.91 50.95
CA SER A 641 -26.16 -49.60 50.35
C SER A 641 -26.11 -49.70 48.83
N ASN A 642 -26.53 -48.66 48.12
CA ASN A 642 -26.58 -48.66 46.65
C ASN A 642 -25.27 -49.14 46.00
N GLY A 643 -24.12 -48.67 46.52
CA GLY A 643 -22.81 -49.08 46.01
C GLY A 643 -22.48 -50.55 46.25
N GLN A 644 -22.99 -51.14 47.34
CA GLN A 644 -22.83 -52.57 47.63
C GLN A 644 -23.77 -53.41 46.75
N GLU A 645 -24.98 -52.94 46.48
CA GLU A 645 -25.90 -53.60 45.56
C GLU A 645 -25.40 -53.62 44.12
N VAL A 646 -24.79 -52.54 43.64
CA VAL A 646 -24.12 -52.52 42.34
C VAL A 646 -23.00 -53.58 42.26
N LEU A 647 -22.27 -53.82 43.36
CA LEU A 647 -21.25 -54.88 43.42
C LEU A 647 -21.86 -56.28 43.43
N ASP A 648 -22.99 -56.45 44.10
CA ASP A 648 -23.71 -57.71 44.19
C ASP A 648 -24.58 -57.99 42.96
N GLY A 649 -24.80 -56.98 42.11
CA GLY A 649 -25.62 -57.05 40.90
C GLY A 649 -27.11 -57.00 41.21
N THR A 650 -27.51 -56.38 42.32
CA THR A 650 -28.89 -56.17 42.75
C THR A 650 -29.34 -54.73 42.46
N ASP A 651 -30.62 -54.40 42.67
CA ASP A 651 -31.25 -53.18 42.13
C ASP A 651 -31.53 -52.18 43.26
N PRO A 652 -30.81 -51.04 43.36
CA PRO A 652 -30.90 -50.11 44.49
C PRO A 652 -32.23 -49.37 44.70
N LEU A 653 -33.23 -49.65 43.88
CA LEU A 653 -34.56 -49.05 43.95
C LEU A 653 -35.66 -50.10 44.18
N ASP A 654 -35.32 -51.38 44.33
CA ASP A 654 -36.25 -52.49 44.53
C ASP A 654 -35.91 -53.22 45.82
N ASP A 655 -36.72 -52.98 46.86
CA ASP A 655 -36.52 -53.49 48.22
C ASP A 655 -36.56 -55.03 48.35
N CYS A 656 -36.87 -55.73 47.25
CA CYS A 656 -36.82 -57.18 47.12
C CYS A 656 -35.63 -57.72 46.31
N SER A 657 -34.82 -56.83 45.76
CA SER A 657 -33.64 -57.14 44.95
C SER A 657 -32.39 -56.91 45.79
N TYR A 658 -32.02 -57.88 46.63
CA TYR A 658 -30.85 -57.74 47.49
C TYR A 658 -30.16 -59.05 47.83
N SER A 659 -28.94 -58.97 48.37
CA SER A 659 -28.21 -60.12 48.90
C SER A 659 -28.28 -60.15 50.44
N PRO A 660 -28.90 -61.17 51.08
CA PRO A 660 -29.08 -61.19 52.54
C PRO A 660 -27.77 -61.08 53.33
N GLY A 661 -26.66 -61.60 52.77
CA GLY A 661 -25.33 -61.50 53.38
C GLY A 661 -24.67 -60.12 53.33
N SER A 662 -25.26 -59.17 52.60
CA SER A 662 -24.75 -57.82 52.38
C SER A 662 -25.46 -56.75 53.19
N ILE A 663 -26.53 -57.12 53.92
CA ILE A 663 -27.24 -56.22 54.83
C ILE A 663 -26.28 -55.73 55.92
N THR A 664 -26.05 -54.42 55.95
CA THR A 664 -25.20 -53.77 56.95
C THR A 664 -25.82 -52.51 57.54
N LEU A 665 -26.88 -51.99 56.92
CA LEU A 665 -27.68 -50.86 57.36
C LEU A 665 -28.98 -51.35 58.03
N ILE A 666 -29.83 -50.40 58.44
CA ILE A 666 -31.09 -50.71 59.10
C ILE A 666 -32.14 -50.91 58.01
N VAL A 667 -32.69 -52.12 57.90
CA VAL A 667 -33.86 -52.40 57.06
C VAL A 667 -35.03 -51.53 57.51
N SER A 668 -35.58 -50.76 56.59
CA SER A 668 -36.70 -49.84 56.80
C SER A 668 -37.85 -50.03 55.81
N SER A 669 -37.67 -50.89 54.80
CA SER A 669 -38.68 -51.28 53.83
C SER A 669 -39.83 -52.07 54.50
N ASN A 670 -41.06 -51.76 54.10
CA ASN A 670 -42.25 -52.51 54.53
C ASN A 670 -42.74 -53.49 53.44
N GLY A 671 -41.90 -53.77 52.44
CA GLY A 671 -42.12 -54.82 51.45
C GLY A 671 -42.15 -56.21 52.10
N ASP A 672 -42.76 -57.17 51.40
CA ASP A 672 -42.90 -58.58 51.77
C ASP A 672 -42.47 -59.37 50.51
N CYS A 673 -41.19 -59.74 50.48
CA CYS A 673 -40.52 -60.11 49.24
C CYS A 673 -40.67 -61.58 48.87
N ASP A 674 -40.73 -62.46 49.86
CA ASP A 674 -41.03 -63.88 49.67
C ASP A 674 -42.55 -64.17 49.67
N GLY A 675 -43.35 -63.19 50.08
CA GLY A 675 -44.80 -63.23 50.05
C GLY A 675 -45.39 -64.11 51.15
N ASP A 676 -44.70 -64.27 52.28
CA ASP A 676 -45.17 -65.04 53.43
C ASP A 676 -46.14 -64.25 54.34
N GLY A 677 -46.29 -62.95 54.11
CA GLY A 677 -47.16 -62.04 54.87
C GLY A 677 -46.46 -61.29 56.01
N VAL A 678 -45.16 -61.48 56.22
CA VAL A 678 -44.29 -60.76 57.14
C VAL A 678 -43.49 -59.72 56.34
N PRO A 679 -43.53 -58.43 56.71
CA PRO A 679 -42.69 -57.43 56.06
C PRO A 679 -41.21 -57.61 56.42
N ASN A 680 -40.31 -57.37 55.47
CA ASN A 680 -38.86 -57.48 55.61
C ASN A 680 -38.31 -56.79 56.87
N VAL A 681 -38.84 -55.60 57.23
CA VAL A 681 -38.43 -54.89 58.46
C VAL A 681 -38.72 -55.68 59.74
N LEU A 682 -39.77 -56.50 59.78
CA LEU A 682 -40.07 -57.35 60.93
C LEU A 682 -39.19 -58.59 60.96
N GLU A 683 -38.90 -59.17 59.80
CA GLU A 683 -38.03 -60.34 59.65
C GLU A 683 -36.59 -60.01 60.04
N ALA A 684 -36.10 -58.85 59.63
CA ALA A 684 -34.80 -58.33 60.07
C ALA A 684 -34.75 -58.10 61.60
N LEU A 685 -35.88 -57.85 62.27
CA LEU A 685 -35.96 -57.62 63.72
C LEU A 685 -35.99 -58.91 64.54
N ASP A 686 -36.69 -59.93 64.07
CA ASP A 686 -36.81 -61.22 64.78
C ASP A 686 -35.85 -62.31 64.25
N GLY A 687 -35.16 -62.03 63.14
CA GLY A 687 -34.03 -62.78 62.61
C GLY A 687 -34.41 -63.85 61.59
N THR A 688 -35.59 -63.76 60.98
CA THR A 688 -36.01 -64.60 59.86
C THR A 688 -35.55 -64.02 58.51
N ASP A 689 -35.50 -64.85 57.47
CA ASP A 689 -34.98 -64.48 56.14
C ASP A 689 -36.11 -64.06 55.19
N GLY A 690 -36.24 -62.75 54.94
CA GLY A 690 -37.29 -62.19 54.06
C GLY A 690 -37.17 -62.47 52.56
N GLN A 691 -36.30 -63.41 52.17
CA GLN A 691 -36.30 -64.02 50.83
C GLN A 691 -36.63 -65.52 50.86
N ASP A 692 -36.76 -66.12 52.04
CA ASP A 692 -37.13 -67.53 52.22
C ASP A 692 -38.56 -67.64 52.77
N PRO A 693 -39.55 -67.96 51.92
CA PRO A 693 -40.96 -68.02 52.32
C PRO A 693 -41.26 -69.05 53.40
N CYS A 694 -40.31 -69.92 53.73
CA CYS A 694 -40.43 -70.95 54.76
C CYS A 694 -39.66 -70.62 56.05
N ASP A 695 -38.89 -69.54 56.10
CA ASP A 695 -38.23 -69.05 57.31
C ASP A 695 -38.99 -67.85 57.82
N PHE A 696 -40.04 -68.08 58.62
CA PHE A 696 -40.86 -67.00 59.15
C PHE A 696 -41.46 -67.30 60.53
N ILE A 697 -41.93 -66.24 61.20
CA ILE A 697 -42.70 -66.36 62.45
C ILE A 697 -44.16 -66.01 62.18
N VAL A 698 -45.05 -67.00 62.36
CA VAL A 698 -46.51 -66.85 62.19
C VAL A 698 -47.09 -65.63 62.93
N SER A 699 -46.57 -65.30 64.12
CA SER A 699 -47.05 -64.13 64.88
C SER A 699 -46.58 -62.76 64.35
N SER A 700 -45.59 -62.75 63.47
CA SER A 700 -45.02 -61.56 62.83
C SER A 700 -45.76 -61.21 61.52
N GLN A 701 -46.62 -62.10 61.01
CA GLN A 701 -47.44 -61.82 59.83
C GLN A 701 -48.37 -60.65 60.07
N THR A 702 -48.28 -59.63 59.22
CA THR A 702 -49.14 -58.43 59.28
C THR A 702 -50.09 -58.31 58.09
N SER A 703 -49.83 -59.11 57.04
CA SER A 703 -50.58 -59.17 55.80
C SER A 703 -50.99 -60.60 55.46
N ALA A 704 -51.88 -60.75 54.47
CA ALA A 704 -52.26 -62.08 53.99
C ALA A 704 -51.16 -62.63 53.06
N PRO A 705 -50.70 -63.89 53.26
CA PRO A 705 -49.65 -64.49 52.42
C PRO A 705 -50.05 -64.57 50.94
N SER A 706 -49.05 -64.58 50.07
CA SER A 706 -49.16 -64.62 48.62
C SER A 706 -49.73 -65.94 48.11
N THR A 707 -50.23 -65.96 46.87
CA THR A 707 -50.70 -67.20 46.23
C THR A 707 -49.57 -68.21 45.99
N ALA A 708 -48.32 -67.75 45.89
CA ALA A 708 -47.16 -68.61 45.71
C ALA A 708 -46.83 -69.33 47.03
N TRP A 709 -46.77 -68.58 48.13
CA TRP A 709 -46.61 -69.11 49.47
C TRP A 709 -47.70 -70.12 49.82
N ASN A 710 -48.97 -69.81 49.53
CA ASN A 710 -50.09 -70.73 49.77
C ASN A 710 -49.99 -72.06 49.00
N ALA A 711 -49.22 -72.10 47.91
CA ALA A 711 -49.01 -73.30 47.09
C ALA A 711 -47.70 -74.04 47.41
N ALA A 712 -46.82 -73.43 48.22
CA ALA A 712 -45.61 -74.06 48.75
C ALA A 712 -45.96 -75.07 49.85
N ASP A 713 -44.98 -75.87 50.23
CA ASP A 713 -45.02 -76.92 51.26
C ASP A 713 -43.70 -76.79 52.02
N CYS A 714 -43.74 -76.10 53.15
CA CYS A 714 -42.53 -75.61 53.81
C CYS A 714 -41.87 -76.62 54.73
N ASP A 715 -42.62 -77.61 55.21
CA ASP A 715 -42.10 -78.71 56.03
C ASP A 715 -42.03 -80.05 55.28
N ASP A 716 -42.36 -80.04 53.98
CA ASP A 716 -42.33 -81.19 53.07
C ASP A 716 -43.23 -82.35 53.55
N ASP A 717 -44.33 -82.08 54.26
CA ASP A 717 -45.24 -83.14 54.71
C ASP A 717 -46.29 -83.56 53.67
N GLY A 718 -46.25 -82.91 52.51
CA GLY A 718 -47.09 -83.18 51.36
C GLY A 718 -48.42 -82.42 51.35
N VAL A 719 -48.67 -81.54 52.33
CA VAL A 719 -49.79 -80.60 52.34
C VAL A 719 -49.26 -79.19 52.07
N SER A 720 -49.88 -78.47 51.13
CA SER A 720 -49.46 -77.08 50.88
C SER A 720 -49.83 -76.17 52.04
N ASN A 721 -49.02 -75.16 52.35
CA ASN A 721 -49.22 -74.20 53.43
C ASN A 721 -50.65 -73.61 53.46
N GLY A 722 -51.21 -73.27 52.29
CA GLY A 722 -52.56 -72.71 52.19
C GLY A 722 -53.67 -73.70 52.54
N GLN A 723 -53.43 -75.00 52.32
CA GLN A 723 -54.34 -76.08 52.70
C GLN A 723 -54.22 -76.37 54.20
N GLU A 724 -53.04 -76.25 54.78
CA GLU A 724 -52.83 -76.38 56.22
C GLU A 724 -53.48 -75.26 57.03
N ILE A 725 -53.43 -74.02 56.53
CA ILE A 725 -54.22 -72.91 57.12
C ILE A 725 -55.72 -73.25 57.15
N ILE A 726 -56.24 -73.90 56.11
CA ILE A 726 -57.64 -74.34 56.04
C ILE A 726 -57.92 -75.46 57.06
N ASP A 727 -56.97 -76.39 57.20
CA ASP A 727 -57.09 -77.53 58.10
C ASP A 727 -56.79 -77.18 59.57
N GLY A 728 -56.20 -76.01 59.81
CA GLY A 728 -55.74 -75.56 61.12
C GLY A 728 -54.51 -76.31 61.62
N THR A 729 -53.67 -76.78 60.68
CA THR A 729 -52.39 -77.43 60.95
C THR A 729 -51.22 -76.46 60.73
N ASP A 730 -49.99 -76.86 61.04
CA ASP A 730 -48.86 -75.91 61.20
C ASP A 730 -47.86 -76.13 60.07
N ALA A 731 -47.77 -75.16 59.15
CA ALA A 731 -47.03 -75.27 57.90
C ALA A 731 -45.50 -75.32 58.00
N LEU A 732 -44.97 -75.39 59.23
CA LEU A 732 -43.55 -75.52 59.53
C LEU A 732 -43.26 -76.77 60.41
N ASP A 733 -44.28 -77.56 60.73
CA ASP A 733 -44.15 -78.77 61.55
C ASP A 733 -44.58 -80.01 60.76
N PRO A 734 -43.63 -80.83 60.28
CA PRO A 734 -43.92 -81.97 59.41
C PRO A 734 -44.71 -83.11 60.09
N CYS A 735 -45.05 -82.96 61.37
CA CYS A 735 -45.94 -83.83 62.14
C CYS A 735 -47.30 -83.20 62.45
N SER A 736 -47.61 -82.08 61.80
CA SER A 736 -48.85 -81.33 61.94
C SER A 736 -49.53 -81.25 60.59
N PHE A 737 -50.14 -82.35 60.12
CA PHE A 737 -50.93 -82.36 58.89
C PHE A 737 -52.16 -83.26 58.94
N ASN A 738 -53.04 -83.04 57.96
CA ASN A 738 -54.16 -83.92 57.70
C ASN A 738 -53.81 -84.90 56.57
N VAL A 739 -53.63 -86.17 56.93
CA VAL A 739 -53.34 -87.29 56.00
C VAL A 739 -54.27 -87.37 54.78
N ASN A 740 -55.50 -86.84 54.87
CA ASN A 740 -56.47 -86.89 53.77
C ASN A 740 -56.26 -85.79 52.72
N ASN A 741 -55.48 -84.76 53.03
CA ASN A 741 -55.26 -83.59 52.19
C ASN A 741 -53.85 -83.52 51.59
N ILE A 742 -53.08 -84.60 51.74
CA ILE A 742 -51.79 -84.77 51.06
C ILE A 742 -52.02 -84.77 49.55
N THR A 743 -51.42 -83.80 48.88
CA THR A 743 -51.48 -83.66 47.41
C THR A 743 -50.10 -83.45 46.78
N LEU A 744 -49.09 -83.18 47.61
CA LEU A 744 -47.68 -83.01 47.26
C LEU A 744 -46.85 -84.20 47.78
N PRO A 745 -45.59 -84.35 47.33
CA PRO A 745 -44.70 -85.40 47.83
C PRO A 745 -44.32 -85.18 49.30
N VAL A 746 -44.46 -86.23 50.12
CA VAL A 746 -44.06 -86.23 51.54
C VAL A 746 -42.57 -86.60 51.67
N ASP A 747 -41.81 -85.91 52.51
CA ASP A 747 -40.42 -86.25 52.85
C ASP A 747 -40.32 -87.65 53.49
N PHE A 748 -39.25 -88.36 53.13
CA PHE A 748 -39.10 -89.80 53.31
C PHE A 748 -38.46 -90.22 54.63
N THR A 749 -38.29 -89.30 55.58
CA THR A 749 -37.43 -89.54 56.76
C THR A 749 -38.05 -89.25 58.11
N HIS A 750 -39.20 -88.59 58.17
CA HIS A 750 -39.89 -88.27 59.41
C HIS A 750 -40.84 -89.41 59.86
N ASP A 751 -40.83 -89.68 61.16
CA ASP A 751 -41.63 -90.69 61.88
C ASP A 751 -42.29 -89.96 63.06
N CYS A 752 -43.58 -89.65 62.90
CA CYS A 752 -44.28 -88.74 63.81
C CYS A 752 -44.79 -89.41 65.09
N ASP A 753 -45.10 -90.70 65.05
CA ASP A 753 -45.55 -91.44 66.24
C ASP A 753 -44.42 -92.23 66.95
N GLY A 754 -43.26 -92.30 66.30
CA GLY A 754 -42.03 -92.86 66.81
C GLY A 754 -42.00 -94.39 66.80
N ASP A 755 -42.86 -95.06 66.04
CA ASP A 755 -42.94 -96.51 66.01
C ASP A 755 -41.87 -97.19 65.14
N GLY A 756 -41.08 -96.39 64.43
CA GLY A 756 -39.98 -96.79 63.55
C GLY A 756 -40.38 -96.98 62.08
N VAL A 757 -41.60 -96.65 61.67
CA VAL A 757 -42.02 -96.53 60.27
C VAL A 757 -42.07 -95.05 59.89
N ALA A 758 -41.57 -94.70 58.70
CA ALA A 758 -41.67 -93.31 58.23
C ALA A 758 -43.11 -93.01 57.76
N ASN A 759 -43.57 -91.76 57.93
CA ASN A 759 -44.93 -91.35 57.57
C ASN A 759 -45.31 -91.77 56.14
N VAL A 760 -44.38 -91.62 55.19
CA VAL A 760 -44.60 -91.99 53.78
C VAL A 760 -44.85 -93.50 53.59
N ASP A 761 -44.18 -94.35 54.36
CA ASP A 761 -44.35 -95.80 54.29
C ASP A 761 -45.70 -96.20 54.89
N GLU A 762 -46.14 -95.53 55.95
CA GLU A 762 -47.45 -95.74 56.56
C GLU A 762 -48.61 -95.28 55.68
N ILE A 763 -48.47 -94.11 55.05
CA ILE A 763 -49.41 -93.62 54.04
C ILE A 763 -49.53 -94.64 52.89
N ASN A 764 -48.40 -95.19 52.42
CA ASN A 764 -48.38 -96.19 51.35
C ASN A 764 -49.00 -97.54 51.79
N ASP A 765 -48.78 -97.95 53.03
CA ASP A 765 -49.33 -99.18 53.60
C ASP A 765 -50.79 -99.03 54.05
N GLY A 766 -51.32 -97.80 54.07
CA GLY A 766 -52.67 -97.47 54.53
C GLY A 766 -52.82 -97.59 56.04
N THR A 767 -51.72 -97.41 56.77
CA THR A 767 -51.66 -97.31 58.24
C THR A 767 -51.64 -95.84 58.67
N ASP A 768 -51.65 -95.54 59.98
CA ASP A 768 -51.93 -94.19 60.48
C ASP A 768 -50.65 -93.56 61.05
N PRO A 769 -50.04 -92.55 60.38
CA PRO A 769 -48.76 -91.94 60.77
C PRO A 769 -48.70 -91.32 62.18
N PHE A 770 -49.83 -91.26 62.87
CA PHE A 770 -49.95 -90.68 64.21
C PHE A 770 -50.40 -91.69 65.28
N ASP A 771 -50.57 -92.98 64.94
CA ASP A 771 -50.97 -94.04 65.88
C ASP A 771 -49.90 -95.16 65.96
N PRO A 772 -49.11 -95.23 67.05
CA PRO A 772 -47.97 -96.16 67.17
C PRO A 772 -48.39 -97.64 67.36
N CYS A 773 -49.68 -97.95 67.23
CA CYS A 773 -50.22 -99.31 67.16
C CYS A 773 -50.74 -99.68 65.77
N SER A 774 -50.73 -98.74 64.83
CA SER A 774 -51.26 -98.84 63.47
C SER A 774 -50.11 -98.81 62.48
N TYR A 775 -49.40 -99.93 62.33
CA TYR A 775 -48.28 -100.04 61.40
C TYR A 775 -48.13 -101.45 60.81
N ASN A 776 -47.34 -101.53 59.74
CA ASN A 776 -46.92 -102.79 59.17
C ASN A 776 -45.52 -103.18 59.67
N LEU A 777 -45.44 -104.31 60.39
CA LEU A 777 -44.18 -104.85 60.92
C LEU A 777 -43.07 -105.02 59.88
N SER A 778 -43.39 -105.18 58.59
CA SER A 778 -42.37 -105.31 57.53
C SER A 778 -41.76 -103.98 57.08
N SER A 779 -42.35 -102.85 57.49
CA SER A 779 -42.02 -101.50 56.99
C SER A 779 -41.22 -100.67 58.00
N ILE A 780 -40.89 -101.24 59.16
CA ILE A 780 -39.99 -100.60 60.15
C ILE A 780 -38.59 -100.47 59.57
N THR A 781 -38.17 -99.24 59.29
CA THR A 781 -36.84 -98.89 58.75
C THR A 781 -36.08 -97.89 59.62
N LEU A 782 -36.79 -97.18 60.51
CA LEU A 782 -36.26 -96.19 61.45
C LEU A 782 -36.18 -96.76 62.89
N PRO A 783 -35.39 -96.14 63.79
CA PRO A 783 -35.30 -96.57 65.17
C PRO A 783 -36.60 -96.25 65.93
N VAL A 784 -37.29 -97.27 66.42
CA VAL A 784 -38.46 -97.14 67.29
C VAL A 784 -38.12 -96.30 68.54
N THR A 785 -38.74 -95.14 68.67
CA THR A 785 -38.60 -94.23 69.83
C THR A 785 -39.78 -94.33 70.81
N VAL A 786 -40.92 -94.90 70.39
CA VAL A 786 -42.14 -95.13 71.19
C VAL A 786 -42.55 -96.61 71.14
N SER A 787 -42.72 -97.26 72.30
CA SER A 787 -43.09 -98.69 72.39
C SER A 787 -44.43 -98.90 73.12
N ALA A 788 -45.47 -99.31 72.39
CA ALA A 788 -46.83 -99.55 72.90
C ALA A 788 -47.10 -101.04 73.29
N ASN A 789 -48.00 -101.30 74.25
CA ASN A 789 -48.27 -102.63 74.84
C ASN A 789 -49.66 -103.21 74.46
N CYS A 790 -49.71 -104.12 73.48
CA CYS A 790 -50.97 -104.62 72.88
C CYS A 790 -51.43 -106.04 73.40
N ASN A 791 -51.93 -106.18 74.64
CA ASN A 791 -52.25 -107.48 75.32
C ASN A 791 -53.73 -107.98 75.27
N VAL A 792 -53.98 -109.31 75.36
CA VAL A 792 -55.34 -109.93 75.52
C VAL A 792 -55.88 -109.99 76.95
N VAL A 793 -57.19 -109.75 77.13
CA VAL A 793 -57.90 -109.66 78.43
C VAL A 793 -58.90 -110.81 78.63
N VAL A 794 -58.75 -111.59 79.71
CA VAL A 794 -59.60 -112.76 80.02
C VAL A 794 -60.49 -112.46 81.24
N PRO A 795 -61.83 -112.59 81.16
CA PRO A 795 -62.71 -112.31 82.29
C PRO A 795 -62.62 -113.38 83.39
N GLU A 796 -62.89 -113.02 84.65
CA GLU A 796 -62.79 -113.97 85.77
C GLU A 796 -64.11 -114.68 86.11
N ALA A 797 -65.22 -114.27 85.48
CA ALA A 797 -66.54 -114.84 85.73
C ALA A 797 -67.46 -114.74 84.52
N ILE A 798 -68.39 -115.68 84.42
CA ILE A 798 -69.52 -115.64 83.50
C ILE A 798 -70.82 -115.85 84.28
N THR A 799 -71.90 -115.25 83.80
CA THR A 799 -73.25 -115.37 84.36
C THR A 799 -74.21 -115.91 83.30
N PRO A 800 -74.15 -117.21 82.95
CA PRO A 800 -75.00 -117.79 81.91
C PRO A 800 -76.44 -117.92 82.42
N ASN A 801 -77.19 -116.82 82.38
CA ASN A 801 -78.58 -116.69 82.86
C ASN A 801 -79.55 -116.33 81.71
N GLY A 802 -79.04 -116.08 80.50
CA GLY A 802 -79.82 -115.81 79.28
C GLY A 802 -80.27 -114.36 79.13
N ASP A 803 -79.60 -113.40 79.76
CA ASP A 803 -79.85 -111.96 79.61
C ASP A 803 -78.99 -111.26 78.54
N ASN A 804 -78.16 -112.01 77.82
CA ASN A 804 -77.14 -111.61 76.83
C ASN A 804 -75.96 -110.81 77.40
N LEU A 805 -75.80 -110.70 78.73
CA LEU A 805 -74.70 -110.00 79.37
C LEU A 805 -73.82 -110.98 80.16
N ASN A 806 -72.56 -111.12 79.72
CA ASN A 806 -71.59 -112.07 80.30
C ASN A 806 -72.07 -113.53 80.31
N ASP A 807 -72.99 -113.89 79.41
CA ASP A 807 -73.48 -115.27 79.23
C ASP A 807 -72.37 -116.19 78.69
N PHE A 808 -71.47 -115.62 77.90
CA PHE A 808 -70.34 -116.31 77.28
C PHE A 808 -69.02 -115.90 77.93
N PHE A 809 -68.07 -116.82 77.90
CA PHE A 809 -66.70 -116.57 78.30
C PHE A 809 -65.97 -115.84 77.17
N PHE A 810 -66.20 -114.53 77.10
CA PHE A 810 -65.68 -113.64 76.08
C PHE A 810 -64.31 -113.11 76.45
N ILE A 811 -63.28 -113.51 75.70
CA ILE A 811 -61.89 -113.09 75.85
C ILE A 811 -61.62 -111.99 74.82
N GLU A 812 -61.32 -110.78 75.29
CA GLU A 812 -61.07 -109.61 74.43
C GLU A 812 -59.64 -109.65 73.87
N GLY A 813 -59.52 -109.36 72.57
CA GLY A 813 -58.26 -109.41 71.83
C GLY A 813 -57.88 -110.80 71.33
N ILE A 814 -58.66 -111.85 71.62
CA ILE A 814 -58.35 -113.21 71.17
C ILE A 814 -58.39 -113.37 69.64
N GLN A 815 -59.12 -112.49 68.94
CA GLN A 815 -59.20 -112.49 67.47
C GLN A 815 -57.85 -112.18 66.79
N ASN A 816 -56.92 -111.53 67.49
CA ASN A 816 -55.56 -111.25 66.99
C ASN A 816 -54.66 -112.50 67.00
N TYR A 817 -55.17 -113.65 67.49
CA TYR A 817 -54.43 -114.91 67.65
C TYR A 817 -55.16 -116.11 67.00
N PRO A 818 -55.16 -116.21 65.64
CA PRO A 818 -55.70 -117.36 64.93
C PRO A 818 -54.92 -118.65 65.24
N GLY A 819 -55.60 -119.78 65.44
CA GLY A 819 -54.98 -121.07 65.83
C GLY A 819 -54.95 -121.36 67.34
N ASN A 820 -55.55 -120.50 68.17
CA ASN A 820 -55.56 -120.66 69.64
C ASN A 820 -56.32 -121.93 70.09
N ASN A 821 -56.09 -122.40 71.33
CA ASN A 821 -56.83 -123.52 71.91
C ASN A 821 -57.19 -123.24 73.37
N ILE A 822 -58.45 -123.45 73.73
CA ILE A 822 -58.92 -123.30 75.10
C ILE A 822 -59.37 -124.63 75.70
N GLN A 823 -58.94 -124.90 76.92
CA GLN A 823 -59.29 -126.10 77.68
C GLN A 823 -59.77 -125.70 79.06
N ILE A 824 -60.90 -126.24 79.51
CA ILE A 824 -61.50 -125.87 80.80
C ILE A 824 -61.73 -127.12 81.65
N PHE A 825 -61.41 -127.02 82.94
CA PHE A 825 -61.35 -128.09 83.90
C PHE A 825 -62.24 -127.78 85.12
N ASN A 826 -62.90 -128.81 85.65
CA ASN A 826 -63.61 -128.67 86.92
C ASN A 826 -62.66 -128.66 88.12
N ARG A 827 -63.19 -128.35 89.31
CA ARG A 827 -62.42 -128.28 90.57
C ARG A 827 -61.64 -129.57 90.95
N TRP A 828 -61.99 -130.71 90.37
CA TRP A 828 -61.31 -131.99 90.59
C TRP A 828 -60.26 -132.31 89.52
N GLY A 829 -59.98 -131.37 88.61
CA GLY A 829 -58.99 -131.53 87.54
C GLY A 829 -59.50 -132.30 86.33
N ASN A 830 -60.79 -132.66 86.26
CA ASN A 830 -61.33 -133.31 85.08
C ASN A 830 -61.65 -132.24 84.03
N LYS A 831 -61.16 -132.44 82.80
CA LYS A 831 -61.50 -131.56 81.66
C LYS A 831 -62.99 -131.65 81.37
N VAL A 832 -63.64 -130.49 81.26
CA VAL A 832 -65.06 -130.32 80.97
C VAL A 832 -65.30 -129.62 79.63
N PHE A 833 -64.37 -128.81 79.15
CA PHE A 833 -64.44 -128.15 77.84
C PHE A 833 -63.09 -128.18 77.11
N ASP A 834 -63.08 -128.30 75.80
CA ASP A 834 -61.90 -128.17 74.92
C ASP A 834 -62.35 -127.67 73.54
N MET A 835 -61.71 -126.63 73.01
CA MET A 835 -61.98 -126.06 71.69
C MET A 835 -60.72 -125.44 71.10
N THR A 836 -60.41 -125.81 69.86
CA THR A 836 -59.42 -125.12 69.02
C THR A 836 -60.12 -124.02 68.22
N ASP A 837 -59.41 -122.92 67.96
CA ASP A 837 -59.92 -121.67 67.41
C ASP A 837 -61.09 -121.13 68.24
N TYR A 838 -60.82 -120.85 69.51
CA TYR A 838 -61.86 -120.38 70.42
C TYR A 838 -62.39 -119.02 69.98
N ASP A 839 -63.70 -118.98 69.75
CA ASP A 839 -64.46 -117.90 69.14
C ASP A 839 -65.36 -117.17 70.14
N ASN A 840 -65.01 -117.22 71.44
CA ASN A 840 -65.79 -116.65 72.54
C ASN A 840 -67.20 -117.25 72.73
N SER A 841 -67.41 -118.50 72.31
CA SER A 841 -68.73 -119.16 72.34
C SER A 841 -69.06 -119.98 73.61
N TRP A 842 -68.16 -120.09 74.60
CA TRP A 842 -68.40 -120.98 75.74
C TRP A 842 -69.31 -120.35 76.81
N GLN A 843 -70.49 -120.94 77.00
CA GLN A 843 -71.52 -120.49 77.97
C GLN A 843 -71.61 -121.33 79.24
N GLY A 844 -70.51 -121.95 79.66
CA GLY A 844 -70.48 -122.77 80.88
C GLY A 844 -71.12 -124.16 80.73
N THR A 845 -71.02 -124.79 79.55
CA THR A 845 -71.50 -126.15 79.29
C THR A 845 -70.34 -127.14 79.12
N ALA A 846 -70.54 -128.40 79.49
CA ALA A 846 -69.52 -129.44 79.30
C ALA A 846 -69.59 -130.04 77.87
N ASN A 847 -68.45 -130.14 77.17
CA ASN A 847 -68.33 -130.91 75.92
C ASN A 847 -67.48 -132.20 76.07
N ILE A 848 -66.82 -132.42 77.23
CA ILE A 848 -65.98 -133.61 77.55
C ILE A 848 -66.34 -134.18 78.95
N GLY A 849 -66.49 -135.53 79.11
CA GLY A 849 -66.67 -136.22 80.42
C GLY A 849 -67.66 -137.41 80.48
N ILE A 850 -67.77 -138.10 81.65
CA ILE A 850 -68.58 -139.33 81.86
C ILE A 850 -70.07 -138.96 82.11
N ASN A 851 -70.86 -138.96 81.03
CA ASN A 851 -72.31 -138.75 80.89
C ASN A 851 -72.87 -137.31 80.87
N ILE A 852 -72.52 -136.55 79.81
CA ILE A 852 -73.40 -135.88 78.79
C ILE A 852 -72.66 -134.65 78.21
N SER A 853 -72.60 -134.55 76.88
CA SER A 853 -72.22 -133.35 76.11
C SER A 853 -73.42 -132.40 76.03
N GLY A 854 -73.20 -131.11 76.27
CA GLY A 854 -74.26 -130.09 76.34
C GLY A 854 -74.91 -129.94 77.72
N THR A 855 -74.34 -130.57 78.76
CA THR A 855 -74.85 -130.41 80.13
C THR A 855 -74.32 -129.13 80.76
N ASP A 856 -75.24 -128.43 81.39
CA ASP A 856 -74.99 -127.25 82.19
C ASP A 856 -74.06 -127.51 83.38
N LEU A 857 -72.93 -126.82 83.42
CA LEU A 857 -71.96 -126.96 84.50
C LEU A 857 -72.45 -126.26 85.78
N PRO A 858 -72.40 -126.89 86.95
CA PRO A 858 -72.85 -126.26 88.20
C PRO A 858 -72.13 -124.95 88.51
N THR A 859 -72.82 -124.04 89.21
CA THR A 859 -72.20 -122.83 89.78
C THR A 859 -70.94 -123.17 90.56
N GLY A 860 -69.84 -122.51 90.24
CA GLY A 860 -68.55 -122.75 90.86
C GLY A 860 -67.38 -122.31 89.99
N THR A 861 -66.18 -122.44 90.55
CA THR A 861 -64.92 -122.11 89.88
C THR A 861 -64.48 -123.24 88.97
N TYR A 862 -64.24 -122.89 87.71
CA TYR A 862 -63.59 -123.70 86.69
C TYR A 862 -62.24 -123.11 86.36
N TYR A 863 -61.30 -123.94 85.92
CA TYR A 863 -59.96 -123.50 85.58
C TYR A 863 -59.75 -123.64 84.08
N TYR A 864 -59.23 -122.62 83.42
CA TYR A 864 -58.93 -122.67 81.99
C TYR A 864 -57.43 -122.67 81.74
N ILE A 865 -57.06 -123.28 80.62
CA ILE A 865 -55.76 -123.21 79.97
C ILE A 865 -56.05 -122.69 78.56
N LEU A 866 -55.58 -121.49 78.26
CA LEU A 866 -55.65 -120.86 76.95
C LEU A 866 -54.24 -120.86 76.35
N ASP A 867 -54.05 -121.60 75.27
CA ASP A 867 -52.85 -121.59 74.47
C ASP A 867 -53.08 -120.68 73.26
N LEU A 868 -52.32 -119.59 73.15
CA LEU A 868 -52.39 -118.68 72.00
C LEU A 868 -51.64 -119.22 70.78
N ASN A 869 -51.07 -120.42 70.87
CA ASN A 869 -50.34 -121.13 69.80
C ASN A 869 -49.09 -120.37 69.30
N LEU A 870 -48.48 -119.57 70.18
CA LEU A 870 -47.25 -118.80 69.96
C LEU A 870 -45.99 -119.45 70.58
N GLY A 871 -46.08 -120.71 71.01
CA GLY A 871 -45.00 -121.45 71.69
C GLY A 871 -45.21 -121.62 73.20
N SER A 872 -44.46 -122.54 73.82
CA SER A 872 -44.75 -123.12 75.15
C SER A 872 -44.79 -122.14 76.34
N THR A 873 -44.42 -120.88 76.14
CA THR A 873 -44.28 -119.82 77.15
C THR A 873 -45.48 -118.87 77.25
N GLU A 874 -46.44 -118.93 76.32
CA GLU A 874 -47.61 -118.03 76.24
C GLU A 874 -48.94 -118.76 76.53
N ILE A 875 -48.88 -119.79 77.40
CA ILE A 875 -50.08 -120.49 77.88
C ILE A 875 -50.66 -119.71 79.07
N LYS A 876 -51.76 -118.98 78.84
CA LYS A 876 -52.49 -118.29 79.90
C LYS A 876 -53.33 -119.28 80.70
N LYS A 877 -53.14 -119.31 82.01
CA LYS A 877 -53.90 -120.18 82.92
C LYS A 877 -54.61 -119.31 83.93
N GLY A 878 -55.87 -119.62 84.18
CA GLY A 878 -56.66 -118.85 85.12
C GLY A 878 -57.87 -119.64 85.58
N PHE A 879 -58.77 -118.93 86.23
CA PHE A 879 -60.06 -119.46 86.59
C PHE A 879 -61.16 -118.61 85.98
N VAL A 880 -62.30 -119.24 85.78
CA VAL A 880 -63.56 -118.61 85.43
C VAL A 880 -64.62 -119.11 86.40
N TYR A 881 -65.25 -118.18 87.11
CA TYR A 881 -66.34 -118.48 88.01
C TYR A 881 -67.66 -118.46 87.25
N ILE A 882 -68.34 -119.61 87.19
CA ILE A 882 -69.69 -119.68 86.65
C ILE A 882 -70.66 -119.33 87.78
N LYS A 883 -71.46 -118.28 87.59
CA LYS A 883 -72.54 -117.89 88.49
C LYS A 883 -73.90 -117.96 87.78
N ARG A 884 -74.64 -119.03 88.01
CA ARG A 884 -76.04 -119.14 87.57
C ARG A 884 -77.03 -118.70 88.63
#